data_AF-A0A8C6LKA5-F1
#
_entry.id   AF-A0A8C6LKA5-F1
#
_cell.length_a   1.000
_cell.length_b   1.000
_cell.length_c   1.000
_cell.angle_alpha   90.00
_cell.angle_beta   90.00
_cell.angle_gamma   90.00
#
_symmetry.space_group_name_H-M   'P 1'
#
loop_
_entity.id
_entity.type
_entity.pdbx_description
1 polymer ?
#
loop_
_entity_poly.entity_id
_entity_poly.type
_entity_poly.pdbx_seq_one_letter_code
_entity_poly.pdbx_strand_id
1 'polypeptide(L)'
;MEKTYSLTAHYDEFQEVKYGGRYSSDILSNGMTLHLGGSLDRHVGGSGLPRWSRREICLLSALVFAAGMCVILGSMLALKYISLDAQQDPQCRQDCQRKRTLLRAARFVQANIDPTIQPCQDFYSFACGGWLRRHGIPEDKLSYGIITAIGEHNEEKLQQLLQEPIRRPGPNSAERKVKEFYRSCVNIQEIDKLGSNPMTEVLDSCGGWDLVGAPPGAAGWEREGAPLRPDFNELLYRTQGVYSTAVFFSLTVNVDDKNSSRNAIRVDQEGLTLPERSLYLGQDEDSVKILAAYKALMERLLSMLGAHNATQKSKEIIQLETRLANITVSEYDDQRKDISTMYNRITLRQLQRIAPSLHWKRLLDRIFHDNFSEDEEIVVLATDYIQKVSDIIKTTSKRVVHNYMLWRIVAALSEHLSTAFRSTIHEFSREIDGTEQQLELGRLCLTQANKHFGMALGALFVQQHFSSQSKAKVQELVEDVKHSLDLRLLELDWMDEATKDAARAKLKHMMVMTGYPDFLLKPELIDQEYGFEVNEKTYFKNILNSIKFNIKLSVKKIHEEVDKTAWLLPPQALNAYYLPNKNQMGESLNYGGIGAIIGHELTHGYDDWGGQYDRHGNLKQWWTEDSYRKFQKKAECIVKLYDNFTVYNQRVNGRLTLGENIADMGGLKLSYYAYQKWVREHGPERPLPGLKYTHEQLLFIAFAQNWCMKRRSQSIYLQLLTDKHAPEHYRVIGSVSQFDEFSRVFHCPKGSPMNPTDKCSVW
;
A
#
# COMPACT_ATOMS: atom_id res chain seq x y z
N MET A 1 -5.47 2.44 -2.94
CA MET A 1 -4.96 3.21 -4.09
C MET A 1 -4.83 4.71 -3.82
N GLU A 2 -5.26 5.24 -2.67
CA GLU A 2 -4.98 6.65 -2.34
C GLU A 2 -3.59 6.75 -1.71
N LYS A 3 -2.58 7.14 -2.51
CA LYS A 3 -1.41 7.80 -1.95
C LYS A 3 -1.85 9.22 -1.62
N THR A 4 -2.20 9.47 -0.35
CA THR A 4 -2.10 10.83 0.17
C THR A 4 -0.64 11.23 0.07
N TYR A 5 -0.35 12.43 -0.47
CA TYR A 5 1.02 12.91 -0.59
C TYR A 5 1.58 13.14 0.81
N SER A 6 2.29 12.13 1.33
CA SER A 6 3.06 12.26 2.57
C SER A 6 4.36 12.98 2.25
N LEU A 7 4.71 13.98 3.06
CA LEU A 7 5.98 14.73 2.98
C LEU A 7 7.19 13.90 3.45
N THR A 8 7.00 12.62 3.75
CA THR A 8 8.04 11.71 4.24
C THR A 8 8.78 11.06 3.07
N ALA A 9 10.11 10.98 3.16
CA ALA A 9 10.90 10.14 2.26
C ALA A 9 10.52 8.66 2.48
N HIS A 10 10.11 7.99 1.40
CA HIS A 10 9.63 6.61 1.43
C HIS A 10 10.79 5.63 1.63
N TYR A 11 11.02 5.23 2.88
CA TYR A 11 11.58 3.91 3.16
C TYR A 11 10.43 2.90 3.13
N ASP A 12 10.55 1.88 2.28
CA ASP A 12 9.66 0.71 2.13
C ASP A 12 8.32 0.88 2.86
N GLU A 13 7.28 1.34 2.13
CA GLU A 13 5.94 1.65 2.68
C GLU A 13 5.29 0.47 3.43
N PHE A 14 5.87 -0.72 3.33
CA PHE A 14 5.47 -1.88 4.09
C PHE A 14 6.69 -2.61 4.67
N GLN A 15 6.64 -2.91 5.97
CA GLN A 15 7.51 -3.91 6.53
C GLN A 15 7.23 -5.24 5.85
N GLU A 16 8.20 -5.75 5.09
CA GLU A 16 8.17 -7.16 4.72
C GLU A 16 8.24 -8.01 6.00
N VAL A 17 7.18 -8.77 6.27
CA VAL A 17 7.06 -9.57 7.49
C VAL A 17 7.43 -11.03 7.18
N LYS A 18 8.29 -11.61 8.02
CA LYS A 18 8.91 -12.91 7.80
C LYS A 18 7.93 -14.08 7.90
N TYR A 19 8.25 -15.16 7.20
CA TYR A 19 7.64 -16.46 7.43
C TYR A 19 8.38 -17.21 8.55
N GLY A 20 7.69 -17.50 9.65
CA GLY A 20 8.23 -18.34 10.72
C GLY A 20 8.26 -19.82 10.32
N GLY A 21 9.45 -20.36 10.01
CA GLY A 21 9.62 -21.79 9.76
C GLY A 21 11.02 -22.34 10.04
N ARG A 22 11.23 -22.93 11.23
CA ARG A 22 12.12 -24.08 11.43
C ARG A 22 11.46 -25.04 12.43
N TYR A 23 11.15 -26.25 11.95
CA TYR A 23 10.62 -27.35 12.75
C TYR A 23 11.76 -28.15 13.40
N SER A 24 11.55 -28.57 14.65
CA SER A 24 11.99 -29.87 15.14
C SER A 24 10.72 -30.64 15.48
N SER A 25 10.59 -31.85 14.94
CA SER A 25 9.47 -32.76 15.16
C SER A 25 9.53 -33.34 16.56
N ASP A 26 8.44 -33.25 17.33
CA ASP A 26 8.14 -34.26 18.36
C ASP A 26 6.63 -34.50 18.43
N ILE A 27 6.30 -35.77 18.33
CA ILE A 27 4.97 -36.39 18.47
C ILE A 27 4.62 -36.40 19.94
N LEU A 28 3.38 -36.08 20.35
CA LEU A 28 2.76 -36.70 21.53
C LEU A 28 1.23 -36.57 21.51
N SER A 29 0.61 -37.53 22.20
CA SER A 29 -0.75 -38.04 22.05
C SER A 29 -1.78 -37.42 23.01
N ASN A 30 -3.05 -37.46 22.57
CA ASN A 30 -4.30 -37.69 23.32
C ASN A 30 -4.46 -37.26 24.80
N GLY A 31 -5.59 -36.59 25.04
CA GLY A 31 -6.52 -36.93 26.12
C GLY A 31 -6.77 -35.84 27.14
N MET A 32 -7.98 -35.26 27.15
CA MET A 32 -8.52 -34.60 28.34
C MET A 32 -9.99 -34.95 28.57
N THR A 33 -10.21 -35.56 29.73
CA THR A 33 -11.47 -35.93 30.37
C THR A 33 -11.99 -34.75 31.18
N LEU A 34 -13.30 -34.50 31.15
CA LEU A 34 -14.00 -33.48 31.95
C LEU A 34 -14.22 -33.98 33.38
N HIS A 35 -13.71 -33.25 34.37
CA HIS A 35 -14.09 -33.38 35.78
C HIS A 35 -15.10 -32.29 36.16
N LEU A 36 -16.30 -32.72 36.56
CA LEU A 36 -17.30 -31.92 37.26
C LEU A 36 -17.29 -32.35 38.74
N GLY A 37 -17.12 -31.40 39.66
CA GLY A 37 -17.21 -31.66 41.09
C GLY A 37 -17.17 -30.38 41.90
N GLY A 38 -18.23 -30.12 42.65
CA GLY A 38 -18.34 -29.03 43.61
C GLY A 38 -19.59 -29.21 44.48
N SER A 39 -19.39 -29.83 45.64
CA SER A 39 -20.41 -30.23 46.62
C SER A 39 -21.08 -29.04 47.30
N LEU A 40 -22.37 -29.21 47.62
CA LEU A 40 -23.14 -28.35 48.52
C LEU A 40 -22.75 -28.58 49.98
N ASP A 41 -22.56 -27.49 50.73
CA ASP A 41 -22.62 -27.49 52.20
C ASP A 41 -23.86 -26.73 52.67
N ARG A 42 -24.60 -27.38 53.59
CA ARG A 42 -25.78 -26.87 54.28
C ARG A 42 -25.37 -26.23 55.60
N HIS A 43 -25.76 -24.97 55.80
CA HIS A 43 -25.88 -24.38 57.13
C HIS A 43 -27.31 -23.89 57.39
N VAL A 44 -27.84 -24.33 58.53
CA VAL A 44 -29.17 -24.03 59.07
C VAL A 44 -29.02 -22.89 60.07
N GLY A 45 -29.74 -21.80 59.86
CA GLY A 45 -29.90 -20.71 60.80
C GLY A 45 -31.25 -20.04 60.55
N GLY A 46 -32.20 -20.23 61.47
CA GLY A 46 -33.58 -19.79 61.32
C GLY A 46 -33.78 -18.30 61.60
N SER A 47 -34.61 -17.68 60.77
CA SER A 47 -35.38 -16.48 61.11
C SER A 47 -36.73 -16.60 60.40
N GLY A 48 -37.82 -16.49 61.16
CA GLY A 48 -39.18 -16.84 60.74
C GLY A 48 -39.67 -16.08 59.50
N LEU A 49 -40.22 -16.83 58.54
CA LEU A 49 -40.97 -16.29 57.41
C LEU A 49 -42.42 -15.99 57.86
N PRO A 50 -43.03 -14.88 57.40
CA PRO A 50 -44.39 -14.52 57.76
C PRO A 50 -45.37 -15.59 57.28
N ARG A 51 -46.38 -15.93 58.09
CA ARG A 51 -47.47 -16.84 57.69
C ARG A 51 -48.35 -16.14 56.65
N TRP A 52 -48.26 -16.59 55.41
CA TRP A 52 -49.10 -16.15 54.31
C TRP A 52 -50.56 -16.53 54.60
N SER A 53 -51.48 -15.59 54.44
CA SER A 53 -52.91 -15.84 54.53
C SER A 53 -53.36 -16.77 53.40
N ARG A 54 -54.45 -17.54 53.61
CA ARG A 54 -55.03 -18.42 52.57
C ARG A 54 -55.30 -17.69 51.24
N ARG A 55 -55.62 -16.38 51.29
CA ARG A 55 -55.85 -15.56 50.10
C ARG A 55 -54.56 -15.30 49.33
N GLU A 56 -53.45 -15.02 50.01
CA GLU A 56 -52.15 -14.79 49.37
C GLU A 56 -51.59 -16.07 48.76
N ILE A 57 -51.79 -17.23 49.41
CA ILE A 57 -51.40 -18.53 48.85
C ILE A 57 -52.21 -18.84 47.57
N CYS A 58 -53.53 -18.58 47.57
CA CYS A 58 -54.35 -18.77 46.37
C CYS A 58 -53.94 -17.82 45.24
N LEU A 59 -53.67 -16.55 45.54
CA LEU A 59 -53.24 -15.57 44.52
C LEU A 59 -51.86 -15.91 43.95
N LEU A 60 -50.90 -16.30 44.80
CA LEU A 60 -49.58 -16.70 44.35
C LEU A 60 -49.65 -17.99 43.52
N SER A 61 -50.48 -18.96 43.93
CA SER A 61 -50.69 -20.19 43.17
C SER A 61 -51.33 -19.92 41.81
N ALA A 62 -52.30 -19.01 41.74
CA ALA A 62 -52.92 -18.59 40.48
C ALA A 62 -51.92 -17.85 39.56
N LEU A 63 -51.06 -16.99 40.13
CA LEU A 63 -50.00 -16.30 39.38
C LEU A 63 -48.94 -17.26 38.86
N VAL A 64 -48.50 -18.23 39.67
CA VAL A 64 -47.54 -19.27 39.26
C VAL A 64 -48.16 -20.15 38.17
N PHE A 65 -49.45 -20.49 38.28
CA PHE A 65 -50.16 -21.25 37.25
C PHE A 65 -50.29 -20.44 35.94
N ALA A 66 -50.65 -19.16 36.01
CA ALA A 66 -50.72 -18.28 34.86
C ALA A 66 -49.35 -18.08 34.19
N ALA A 67 -48.29 -17.86 34.98
CA ALA A 67 -46.92 -17.77 34.49
C ALA A 67 -46.46 -19.09 33.83
N GLY A 68 -46.78 -20.23 34.45
CA GLY A 68 -46.52 -21.56 33.88
C GLY A 68 -47.24 -21.76 32.56
N MET A 69 -48.51 -21.37 32.46
CA MET A 69 -49.27 -21.41 31.20
C MET A 69 -48.66 -20.50 30.13
N CYS A 70 -48.21 -19.29 30.47
CA CYS A 70 -47.52 -18.40 29.54
C CYS A 70 -46.19 -18.99 29.04
N VAL A 71 -45.41 -19.63 29.91
CA VAL A 71 -44.16 -20.30 29.53
C VAL A 71 -44.45 -21.49 28.61
N ILE A 72 -45.49 -22.28 28.90
CA ILE A 72 -45.89 -23.41 28.04
C ILE A 72 -46.37 -22.92 26.68
N LEU A 73 -47.22 -21.88 26.62
CA LEU A 73 -47.68 -21.26 25.37
C LEU A 73 -46.52 -20.65 24.58
N GLY A 74 -45.60 -19.95 25.24
CA GLY A 74 -44.39 -19.42 24.63
C GLY A 74 -43.48 -20.51 24.08
N SER A 75 -43.33 -21.62 24.81
CA SER A 75 -42.56 -22.78 24.39
C SER A 75 -43.21 -23.51 23.21
N MET A 76 -44.53 -23.66 23.21
CA MET A 76 -45.29 -24.24 22.08
C MET A 76 -45.22 -23.36 20.83
N LEU A 77 -45.29 -22.03 20.98
CA LEU A 77 -45.12 -21.09 19.88
C LEU A 77 -43.69 -21.13 19.33
N ALA A 78 -42.68 -21.18 20.20
CA ALA A 78 -41.27 -21.33 19.80
C ALA A 78 -41.04 -22.67 19.07
N LEU A 79 -41.56 -23.79 19.60
CA LEU A 79 -41.48 -25.11 18.95
C LEU A 79 -42.19 -25.14 17.59
N LYS A 80 -43.34 -24.47 17.47
CA LYS A 80 -44.05 -24.36 16.18
C LYS A 80 -43.27 -23.50 15.18
N TYR A 81 -42.62 -22.43 15.64
CA TYR A 81 -41.76 -21.58 14.81
C TYR A 81 -40.50 -22.33 14.35
N ILE A 82 -39.85 -23.07 15.25
CA ILE A 82 -38.68 -23.92 14.94
C ILE A 82 -39.07 -25.07 14.00
N SER A 83 -40.24 -25.67 14.18
CA SER A 83 -40.77 -26.73 13.30
C SER A 83 -41.11 -26.22 11.89
N LEU A 84 -41.70 -25.02 11.78
CA LEU A 84 -41.95 -24.35 10.50
C LEU A 84 -40.65 -23.94 9.79
N ASP A 85 -39.62 -23.52 10.55
CA ASP A 85 -38.30 -23.25 9.99
C ASP A 85 -37.64 -24.56 9.54
N ALA A 86 -37.67 -25.61 10.36
CA ALA A 86 -37.10 -26.93 10.02
C ALA A 86 -37.78 -27.63 8.82
N GLN A 87 -39.01 -27.23 8.44
CA GLN A 87 -39.72 -27.74 7.26
C GLN A 87 -39.36 -27.03 5.94
N GLN A 88 -38.59 -25.93 5.96
CA GLN A 88 -38.08 -25.34 4.73
C GLN A 88 -36.82 -26.07 4.26
N ASP A 89 -36.92 -26.71 3.08
CA ASP A 89 -35.85 -27.41 2.38
C ASP A 89 -34.53 -26.60 2.41
N PRO A 90 -33.44 -27.13 3.02
CA PRO A 90 -32.12 -26.50 3.04
C PRO A 90 -31.62 -26.10 1.65
N GLN A 91 -32.00 -26.86 0.61
CA GLN A 91 -31.65 -26.60 -0.77
C GLN A 91 -32.39 -25.37 -1.32
N CYS A 92 -33.66 -25.19 -0.95
CA CYS A 92 -34.43 -23.98 -1.25
C CYS A 92 -33.83 -22.72 -0.60
N ARG A 93 -33.30 -22.81 0.62
CA ARG A 93 -32.59 -21.68 1.27
C ARG A 93 -31.31 -21.31 0.56
N GLN A 94 -30.47 -22.29 0.21
CA GLN A 94 -29.22 -22.05 -0.52
C GLN A 94 -29.48 -21.48 -1.92
N ASP A 95 -30.48 -22.01 -2.64
CA ASP A 95 -30.87 -21.51 -3.96
C ASP A 95 -31.49 -20.10 -3.88
N CYS A 96 -32.31 -19.82 -2.87
CA CYS A 96 -32.82 -18.48 -2.62
C CYS A 96 -31.70 -17.48 -2.30
N GLN A 97 -30.73 -17.87 -1.47
CA GLN A 97 -29.58 -17.03 -1.13
C GLN A 97 -28.70 -16.78 -2.36
N ARG A 98 -28.40 -17.82 -3.15
CA ARG A 98 -27.68 -17.71 -4.42
C ARG A 98 -28.39 -16.77 -5.39
N LYS A 99 -29.70 -16.92 -5.55
CA LYS A 99 -30.52 -16.04 -6.41
C LYS A 99 -30.50 -14.59 -5.93
N ARG A 100 -30.59 -14.35 -4.62
CA ARG A 100 -30.49 -13.00 -4.02
C ARG A 100 -29.11 -12.38 -4.27
N THR A 101 -28.03 -13.14 -4.12
CA THR A 101 -26.67 -12.67 -4.40
C THR A 101 -26.49 -12.32 -5.88
N LEU A 102 -26.94 -13.19 -6.80
CA LEU A 102 -26.88 -12.92 -8.24
C LEU A 102 -27.70 -11.69 -8.63
N LEU A 103 -28.89 -11.49 -8.05
CA LEU A 103 -29.70 -10.29 -8.25
C LEU A 103 -29.03 -9.01 -7.74
N ARG A 104 -28.30 -9.08 -6.63
CA ARG A 104 -27.52 -7.94 -6.11
C ARG A 104 -26.36 -7.59 -7.04
N ALA A 105 -25.59 -8.59 -7.46
CA ALA A 105 -24.48 -8.40 -8.41
C ALA A 105 -24.98 -7.80 -9.74
N ALA A 106 -26.06 -8.37 -10.28
CA ALA A 106 -26.77 -7.85 -11.44
C ALA A 106 -27.12 -6.36 -11.28
N ARG A 107 -27.85 -5.99 -10.22
CA ARG A 107 -28.25 -4.60 -9.98
C ARG A 107 -27.07 -3.67 -9.82
N PHE A 108 -26.00 -4.11 -9.16
CA PHE A 108 -24.78 -3.33 -9.01
C PHE A 108 -24.15 -3.01 -10.36
N VAL A 109 -23.87 -4.04 -11.17
CA VAL A 109 -23.29 -3.88 -12.52
C VAL A 109 -24.18 -3.00 -13.39
N GLN A 110 -25.50 -3.27 -13.42
CA GLN A 110 -26.46 -2.55 -14.24
C GLN A 110 -26.59 -1.08 -13.83
N ALA A 111 -26.47 -0.76 -12.55
CA ALA A 111 -26.51 0.62 -12.08
C ALA A 111 -25.28 1.40 -12.57
N ASN A 112 -24.11 0.79 -12.67
CA ASN A 112 -22.88 1.49 -13.07
C ASN A 112 -22.84 1.81 -14.57
N ILE A 113 -23.55 1.03 -15.39
CA ILE A 113 -23.62 1.22 -16.84
C ILE A 113 -24.44 2.45 -17.20
N ASP A 114 -23.93 3.23 -18.15
CA ASP A 114 -24.67 4.26 -18.87
C ASP A 114 -25.09 3.74 -20.27
N PRO A 115 -26.36 3.33 -20.46
CA PRO A 115 -26.80 2.78 -21.73
C PRO A 115 -26.95 3.83 -22.84
N THR A 116 -26.78 5.13 -22.54
CA THR A 116 -26.86 6.21 -23.54
C THR A 116 -25.57 6.37 -24.35
N ILE A 117 -24.46 5.84 -23.83
CA ILE A 117 -23.15 5.84 -24.49
C ILE A 117 -22.97 4.54 -25.26
N GLN A 118 -22.50 4.63 -26.51
CA GLN A 118 -22.20 3.43 -27.29
C GLN A 118 -20.87 2.82 -26.82
N PRO A 119 -20.83 1.52 -26.52
CA PRO A 119 -19.62 0.86 -26.00
C PRO A 119 -18.42 0.94 -26.95
N CYS A 120 -18.66 1.07 -28.26
CA CYS A 120 -17.61 1.18 -29.28
C CYS A 120 -17.06 2.61 -29.48
N GLN A 121 -17.69 3.61 -28.85
CA GLN A 121 -17.25 5.01 -28.88
C GLN A 121 -16.44 5.36 -27.64
N ASP A 122 -16.96 5.06 -26.46
CA ASP A 122 -16.27 5.24 -25.19
C ASP A 122 -16.73 4.16 -24.21
N PHE A 123 -15.93 3.09 -24.11
CA PHE A 123 -16.28 1.95 -23.28
C PHE A 123 -16.24 2.27 -21.79
N TYR A 124 -15.36 3.19 -21.35
CA TYR A 124 -15.30 3.61 -19.95
C TYR A 124 -16.56 4.37 -19.57
N SER A 125 -16.95 5.37 -20.35
CA SER A 125 -18.18 6.13 -20.11
C SER A 125 -19.42 5.24 -20.18
N PHE A 126 -19.45 4.26 -21.08
CA PHE A 126 -20.50 3.24 -21.11
C PHE A 126 -20.53 2.38 -19.83
N ALA A 127 -19.39 1.84 -19.38
CA ALA A 127 -19.37 0.91 -18.24
C ALA A 127 -19.47 1.60 -16.87
N CYS A 128 -19.02 2.86 -16.77
CA CYS A 128 -18.87 3.61 -15.52
C CYS A 128 -19.78 4.84 -15.41
N GLY A 129 -20.39 5.33 -16.49
CA GLY A 129 -21.11 6.61 -16.49
C GLY A 129 -22.23 6.69 -15.46
N GLY A 130 -22.89 5.57 -15.15
CA GLY A 130 -23.86 5.48 -14.06
C GLY A 130 -23.24 5.67 -12.67
N TRP A 131 -22.06 5.08 -12.41
CA TRP A 131 -21.32 5.30 -11.17
C TRP A 131 -20.89 6.76 -11.05
N LEU A 132 -20.30 7.31 -12.12
CA LEU A 132 -19.82 8.69 -12.17
C LEU A 132 -20.97 9.69 -11.99
N ARG A 133 -22.20 9.41 -12.42
CA ARG A 133 -23.33 10.32 -12.15
C ARG A 133 -23.84 10.27 -10.72
N ARG A 134 -23.81 9.11 -10.07
CA ARG A 134 -24.39 8.93 -8.73
C ARG A 134 -23.46 9.33 -7.59
N HIS A 135 -22.15 9.31 -7.81
CA HIS A 135 -21.16 9.54 -6.75
C HIS A 135 -20.40 10.85 -7.00
N GLY A 136 -20.35 11.69 -5.98
CA GLY A 136 -19.39 12.80 -5.88
C GLY A 136 -18.05 12.31 -5.33
N ILE A 137 -17.02 13.13 -5.44
CA ILE A 137 -15.79 12.94 -4.67
C ILE A 137 -16.07 13.49 -3.26
N PRO A 138 -15.98 12.69 -2.19
CA PRO A 138 -16.09 13.20 -0.83
C PRO A 138 -15.12 14.36 -0.57
N GLU A 139 -15.49 15.26 0.35
CA GLU A 139 -14.69 16.45 0.65
C GLU A 139 -13.31 16.10 1.23
N ASP A 140 -13.21 14.96 1.92
CA ASP A 140 -11.98 14.44 2.53
C ASP A 140 -11.12 13.58 1.58
N LYS A 141 -11.46 13.51 0.29
CA LYS A 141 -10.80 12.63 -0.68
C LYS A 141 -10.35 13.33 -1.95
N LEU A 142 -9.24 12.86 -2.51
CA LEU A 142 -8.70 13.30 -3.80
C LEU A 142 -9.36 12.58 -4.99
N SER A 143 -9.92 11.39 -4.75
CA SER A 143 -10.59 10.56 -5.73
C SER A 143 -11.69 9.72 -5.09
N TYR A 144 -12.65 9.23 -5.87
CA TYR A 144 -13.63 8.28 -5.37
C TYR A 144 -14.07 7.32 -6.46
N GLY A 145 -13.83 6.03 -6.22
CA GLY A 145 -14.17 4.95 -7.13
C GLY A 145 -14.72 3.73 -6.42
N ILE A 146 -15.02 2.69 -7.20
CA ILE A 146 -15.62 1.44 -6.67
C ILE A 146 -14.69 0.78 -5.63
N ILE A 147 -13.39 0.70 -5.91
CA ILE A 147 -12.42 0.11 -4.97
C ILE A 147 -12.29 0.95 -3.70
N THR A 148 -12.33 2.28 -3.81
CA THR A 148 -12.34 3.18 -2.64
C THR A 148 -13.56 2.91 -1.75
N ALA A 149 -14.75 2.77 -2.33
CA ALA A 149 -15.97 2.47 -1.59
C ALA A 149 -15.92 1.10 -0.88
N ILE A 150 -15.27 0.09 -1.49
CA ILE A 150 -15.00 -1.20 -0.83
C ILE A 150 -14.02 -1.01 0.33
N GLY A 151 -12.99 -0.17 0.13
CA GLY A 151 -12.01 0.19 1.14
C GLY A 151 -12.64 0.78 2.39
N GLU A 152 -13.54 1.76 2.23
CA GLU A 152 -14.25 2.36 3.36
C GLU A 152 -15.02 1.34 4.19
N HIS A 153 -15.65 0.35 3.54
CA HIS A 153 -16.36 -0.71 4.27
C HIS A 153 -15.40 -1.66 5.01
N ASN A 154 -14.18 -1.88 4.51
CA ASN A 154 -13.15 -2.62 5.23
C ASN A 154 -12.58 -1.79 6.39
N GLU A 155 -12.38 -0.49 6.20
CA GLU A 155 -11.94 0.45 7.23
C GLU A 155 -12.92 0.48 8.41
N GLU A 156 -14.23 0.55 8.15
CA GLU A 156 -15.26 0.49 9.19
C GLU A 156 -15.14 -0.77 10.06
N LYS A 157 -14.93 -1.93 9.44
CA LYS A 157 -14.72 -3.20 10.15
C LYS A 157 -13.45 -3.18 10.99
N LEU A 158 -12.35 -2.67 10.43
CA LEU A 158 -11.08 -2.56 11.14
C LEU A 158 -11.18 -1.60 12.33
N GLN A 159 -11.87 -0.46 12.19
CA GLN A 159 -12.13 0.46 13.29
C GLN A 159 -12.95 -0.21 14.40
N GLN A 160 -13.97 -1.00 14.06
CA GLN A 160 -14.72 -1.80 15.03
C GLN A 160 -13.81 -2.79 15.77
N LEU A 161 -13.00 -3.55 15.04
CA LEU A 161 -12.03 -4.50 15.61
C LEU A 161 -11.04 -3.83 16.59
N LEU A 162 -10.60 -2.61 16.29
CA LEU A 162 -9.69 -1.83 17.13
C LEU A 162 -10.34 -1.29 18.41
N GLN A 163 -11.64 -1.07 18.38
CA GLN A 163 -12.42 -0.58 19.53
C GLN A 163 -12.85 -1.71 20.47
N GLU A 164 -12.84 -2.97 20.00
CA GLU A 164 -13.15 -4.13 20.85
C GLU A 164 -12.17 -4.28 22.03
N PRO A 165 -12.61 -4.89 23.15
CA PRO A 165 -11.73 -5.22 24.28
C PRO A 165 -10.50 -6.02 23.84
N ILE A 166 -9.37 -5.79 24.50
CA ILE A 166 -8.14 -6.55 24.25
C ILE A 166 -8.33 -7.97 24.78
N ARG A 167 -8.25 -8.98 23.91
CA ARG A 167 -8.43 -10.39 24.28
C ARG A 167 -7.15 -10.99 24.83
N ARG A 168 -5.98 -10.59 24.28
CA ARG A 168 -4.64 -11.02 24.74
C ARG A 168 -3.90 -9.83 25.38
N PRO A 169 -3.96 -9.62 26.72
CA PRO A 169 -3.38 -8.46 27.38
C PRO A 169 -1.87 -8.55 27.67
N GLY A 170 -1.21 -9.63 27.27
CA GLY A 170 0.22 -9.84 27.53
C GLY A 170 1.13 -8.75 26.93
N PRO A 171 2.30 -8.48 27.52
CA PRO A 171 3.24 -7.44 27.09
C PRO A 171 3.69 -7.53 25.64
N ASN A 172 3.83 -8.75 25.12
CA ASN A 172 4.30 -8.99 23.76
C ASN A 172 3.16 -9.10 22.73
N SER A 173 1.90 -9.03 23.17
CA SER A 173 0.74 -9.23 22.30
C SER A 173 0.63 -8.16 21.22
N ALA A 174 0.70 -8.56 19.95
CA ALA A 174 0.51 -7.67 18.82
C ALA A 174 -0.91 -7.07 18.79
N GLU A 175 -1.93 -7.84 19.19
CA GLU A 175 -3.31 -7.35 19.33
C GLU A 175 -3.37 -6.20 20.34
N ARG A 176 -2.72 -6.35 21.50
CA ARG A 176 -2.70 -5.29 22.51
C ARG A 176 -2.03 -4.04 21.95
N LYS A 177 -0.83 -4.20 21.39
CA LYS A 177 -0.01 -3.10 20.87
C LYS A 177 -0.74 -2.31 19.79
N VAL A 178 -1.39 -2.96 18.83
CA VAL A 178 -2.10 -2.24 17.77
C VAL A 178 -3.33 -1.49 18.29
N LYS A 179 -4.07 -2.06 19.24
CA LYS A 179 -5.22 -1.40 19.89
C LYS A 179 -4.78 -0.20 20.75
N GLU A 180 -3.73 -0.36 21.55
CA GLU A 180 -3.16 0.73 22.35
C GLU A 180 -2.55 1.84 21.46
N PHE A 181 -1.90 1.47 20.36
CA PHE A 181 -1.39 2.42 19.37
C PHE A 181 -2.53 3.26 18.78
N TYR A 182 -3.59 2.60 18.31
CA TYR A 182 -4.77 3.27 17.77
C TYR A 182 -5.40 4.24 18.79
N ARG A 183 -5.60 3.78 20.03
CA ARG A 183 -6.14 4.62 21.11
C ARG A 183 -5.24 5.82 21.44
N SER A 184 -3.92 5.63 21.40
CA SER A 184 -2.98 6.75 21.60
C SER A 184 -3.10 7.82 20.52
N CYS A 185 -3.36 7.41 19.27
CA CYS A 185 -3.53 8.32 18.15
C CYS A 185 -4.87 9.08 18.21
N VAL A 186 -5.96 8.38 18.57
CA VAL A 186 -7.32 8.96 18.65
C VAL A 186 -7.45 9.92 19.84
N ASN A 187 -6.61 9.80 20.86
CA ASN A 187 -6.57 10.73 21.99
C ASN A 187 -5.93 12.08 21.62
N ILE A 188 -6.60 12.85 20.77
CA ILE A 188 -6.12 14.14 20.28
C ILE A 188 -5.91 15.17 21.41
N GLN A 189 -6.65 15.05 22.52
CA GLN A 189 -6.50 15.95 23.67
C GLN A 189 -5.10 15.85 24.30
N GLU A 190 -4.56 14.64 24.45
CA GLU A 190 -3.20 14.45 24.98
C GLU A 190 -2.14 14.93 23.97
N ILE A 191 -2.37 14.70 22.67
CA ILE A 191 -1.48 15.18 21.60
C ILE A 191 -1.45 16.71 21.55
N ASP A 192 -2.62 17.36 21.64
CA ASP A 192 -2.74 18.83 21.65
C ASP A 192 -2.10 19.46 22.88
N LYS A 193 -2.23 18.82 24.04
CA LYS A 193 -1.55 19.24 25.27
C LYS A 193 -0.03 19.21 25.14
N LEU A 194 0.53 18.24 24.41
CA LEU A 194 1.97 18.17 24.15
C LEU A 194 2.44 19.19 23.11
N GLY A 195 1.57 19.61 22.18
CA GLY A 195 1.87 20.64 21.20
C GLY A 195 3.09 20.29 20.34
N SER A 196 4.07 21.19 20.29
CA SER A 196 5.33 21.01 19.58
C SER A 196 6.41 20.29 20.40
N ASN A 197 6.23 20.10 21.71
CA ASN A 197 7.29 19.63 22.61
C ASN A 197 7.99 18.35 22.13
N PRO A 198 7.27 17.31 21.64
CA PRO A 198 7.94 16.09 21.17
C PRO A 198 8.86 16.31 19.96
N MET A 199 8.52 17.25 19.07
CA MET A 199 9.39 17.62 17.96
C MET A 199 10.57 18.47 18.42
N THR A 200 10.36 19.39 19.36
CA THR A 200 11.47 20.18 19.93
C THR A 200 12.52 19.28 20.56
N GLU A 201 12.13 18.25 21.30
CA GLU A 201 13.06 17.26 21.86
C GLU A 201 13.88 16.54 20.77
N VAL A 202 13.24 16.18 19.65
CA VAL A 202 13.91 15.59 18.48
C VAL A 202 14.92 16.56 17.87
N LEU A 203 14.52 17.81 17.65
CA LEU A 203 15.37 18.85 17.07
C LEU A 203 16.55 19.18 17.97
N ASP A 204 16.35 19.31 19.28
CA ASP A 204 17.40 19.56 20.26
C ASP A 204 18.43 18.44 20.27
N SER A 205 17.97 17.18 20.16
CA SER A 205 18.89 16.05 20.03
C SER A 205 19.74 16.15 18.74
N CYS A 206 19.23 16.79 17.70
CA CYS A 206 19.93 17.00 16.43
C CYS A 206 20.73 18.32 16.38
N GLY A 207 20.89 19.02 17.51
CA GLY A 207 21.62 20.28 17.61
C GLY A 207 20.79 21.54 17.37
N GLY A 208 19.47 21.40 17.15
CA GLY A 208 18.50 22.49 17.05
C GLY A 208 18.74 23.48 15.91
N TRP A 209 17.94 24.53 15.88
CA TRP A 209 18.16 25.73 15.05
C TRP A 209 18.25 26.97 15.93
N ASP A 210 18.61 28.11 15.34
CA ASP A 210 18.55 29.39 16.03
C ASP A 210 17.08 29.73 16.37
N LEU A 211 16.76 29.99 17.64
CA LEU A 211 15.39 30.24 18.12
C LEU A 211 15.03 31.74 18.16
N VAL A 212 13.75 32.07 17.95
CA VAL A 212 13.20 33.43 18.11
C VAL A 212 13.34 33.88 19.57
N GLY A 213 13.80 35.11 19.81
CA GLY A 213 13.96 35.67 21.15
C GLY A 213 15.26 35.30 21.86
N ALA A 214 16.16 34.56 21.20
CA ALA A 214 17.53 34.41 21.68
C ALA A 214 18.15 35.81 21.88
N PRO A 215 18.84 36.09 23.01
CA PRO A 215 19.42 37.41 23.30
C PRO A 215 20.21 37.98 22.11
N PRO A 216 20.29 39.32 21.92
CA PRO A 216 21.18 39.93 20.93
C PRO A 216 22.63 39.55 21.24
N GLY A 217 23.14 38.46 20.63
CA GLY A 217 24.31 37.79 21.22
C GLY A 217 24.30 36.26 21.14
N ALA A 218 23.11 35.64 21.16
CA ALA A 218 22.92 34.19 21.24
C ALA A 218 22.43 33.53 19.94
N ALA A 219 21.78 34.28 19.03
CA ALA A 219 21.34 33.75 17.72
C ALA A 219 22.50 33.66 16.70
N GLY A 220 23.04 32.49 16.39
CA GLY A 220 24.12 32.41 15.40
C GLY A 220 24.82 31.05 15.34
N TRP A 221 25.13 30.63 14.12
CA TRP A 221 25.72 29.32 13.83
C TRP A 221 27.10 29.09 14.48
N GLU A 222 27.90 30.15 14.69
CA GLU A 222 29.31 30.03 15.11
C GLU A 222 29.64 30.71 16.45
N ARG A 223 28.64 30.94 17.33
CA ARG A 223 28.86 31.69 18.58
C ARG A 223 29.21 30.80 19.77
N GLU A 224 30.04 31.34 20.65
CA GLU A 224 30.39 30.79 21.96
C GLU A 224 29.12 30.72 22.83
N GLY A 225 28.74 29.51 23.28
CA GLY A 225 27.46 29.25 23.98
C GLY A 225 26.30 28.75 23.12
N ALA A 226 26.49 28.59 21.80
CA ALA A 226 25.52 27.88 20.95
C ALA A 226 25.40 26.39 21.36
N PRO A 227 24.25 25.72 21.09
CA PRO A 227 24.12 24.29 21.34
C PRO A 227 25.27 23.52 20.69
N LEU A 228 25.80 22.52 21.39
CA LEU A 228 26.74 21.55 20.80
C LEU A 228 26.04 20.86 19.63
N ARG A 229 26.46 21.21 18.41
CA ARG A 229 25.89 20.62 17.20
C ARG A 229 26.64 19.33 16.86
N PRO A 230 25.93 18.25 16.52
CA PRO A 230 26.59 17.07 15.99
C PRO A 230 27.37 17.44 14.73
N ASP A 231 28.49 16.77 14.49
CA ASP A 231 29.14 16.89 13.18
C ASP A 231 28.22 16.32 12.08
N PHE A 232 28.55 16.62 10.83
CA PHE A 232 27.74 16.26 9.68
C PHE A 232 27.41 14.74 9.61
N ASN A 233 28.35 13.85 9.92
CA ASN A 233 28.10 12.40 9.86
C ASN A 233 27.23 11.93 11.03
N GLU A 234 27.39 12.52 12.21
CA GLU A 234 26.51 12.22 13.35
C GLU A 234 25.08 12.71 13.09
N LEU A 235 24.89 13.89 12.48
CA LEU A 235 23.56 14.36 12.09
C LEU A 235 22.95 13.47 10.99
N LEU A 236 23.77 13.02 10.04
CA LEU A 236 23.34 12.11 8.97
C LEU A 236 22.91 10.74 9.52
N TYR A 237 23.63 10.23 10.53
CA TYR A 237 23.21 9.07 11.30
C TYR A 237 21.88 9.32 12.02
N ARG A 238 21.67 10.49 12.63
CA ARG A 238 20.39 10.80 13.28
C ARG A 238 19.24 10.82 12.28
N THR A 239 19.39 11.50 11.15
CA THR A 239 18.34 11.55 10.12
C THR A 239 18.01 10.15 9.60
N GLN A 240 19.00 9.37 9.14
CA GLN A 240 18.74 8.09 8.47
C GLN A 240 18.65 6.89 9.44
N GLY A 241 19.57 6.80 10.41
CA GLY A 241 19.70 5.69 11.35
C GLY A 241 18.88 5.79 12.64
N VAL A 242 18.24 6.93 12.92
CA VAL A 242 17.34 7.11 14.08
C VAL A 242 15.92 7.46 13.66
N TYR A 243 15.78 8.40 12.71
CA TYR A 243 14.47 8.90 12.28
C TYR A 243 14.02 8.38 10.90
N SER A 244 14.78 7.46 10.29
CA SER A 244 14.48 6.86 8.98
C SER A 244 14.15 7.89 7.88
N THR A 245 14.80 9.05 7.94
CA THR A 245 14.57 10.18 7.04
C THR A 245 15.75 10.29 6.08
N ALA A 246 15.51 10.04 4.80
CA ALA A 246 16.51 10.22 3.77
C ALA A 246 16.82 11.71 3.54
N VAL A 247 18.12 12.02 3.53
CA VAL A 247 18.67 13.35 3.27
C VAL A 247 19.81 13.18 2.29
N PHE A 248 19.80 13.97 1.21
CA PHE A 248 20.73 13.89 0.07
C PHE A 248 20.76 12.60 -0.74
N PHE A 249 20.46 11.44 -0.16
CA PHE A 249 20.41 10.13 -0.80
C PHE A 249 19.62 9.16 0.08
N SER A 250 19.13 8.07 -0.51
CA SER A 250 18.53 6.95 0.23
C SER A 250 19.61 5.89 0.50
N LEU A 251 19.48 5.23 1.65
CA LEU A 251 20.37 4.15 2.09
C LEU A 251 19.53 3.02 2.65
N THR A 252 19.32 1.97 1.85
CA THR A 252 18.38 0.88 2.15
C THR A 252 19.10 -0.48 2.18
N VAL A 253 18.46 -1.48 2.78
CA VAL A 253 18.89 -2.88 2.69
C VAL A 253 17.83 -3.62 1.87
N ASN A 254 18.18 -4.00 0.64
CA ASN A 254 17.27 -4.68 -0.28
C ASN A 254 17.90 -6.00 -0.75
N VAL A 255 17.09 -6.83 -1.39
CA VAL A 255 17.58 -7.99 -2.16
C VAL A 255 18.56 -7.48 -3.23
N ASP A 256 19.73 -8.12 -3.34
CA ASP A 256 20.72 -7.78 -4.37
C ASP A 256 20.16 -8.16 -5.75
N ASP A 257 19.98 -7.17 -6.63
CA ASP A 257 19.40 -7.38 -7.95
C ASP A 257 20.15 -8.45 -8.77
N LYS A 258 21.48 -8.57 -8.63
CA LYS A 258 22.26 -9.60 -9.35
C LYS A 258 22.41 -10.91 -8.57
N ASN A 259 22.00 -10.94 -7.30
CA ASN A 259 22.01 -12.16 -6.48
C ASN A 259 20.87 -12.17 -5.47
N SER A 260 19.71 -12.64 -5.94
CA SER A 260 18.46 -12.70 -5.18
C SER A 260 18.46 -13.59 -3.93
N SER A 261 19.56 -14.29 -3.63
CA SER A 261 19.69 -15.09 -2.40
C SER A 261 20.22 -14.28 -1.22
N ARG A 262 20.77 -13.08 -1.45
CA ARG A 262 21.36 -12.23 -0.41
C ARG A 262 20.79 -10.81 -0.43
N ASN A 263 20.90 -10.14 0.71
CA ASN A 263 20.64 -8.71 0.80
C ASN A 263 21.93 -7.91 0.50
N ALA A 264 21.77 -6.67 0.08
CA ALA A 264 22.86 -5.72 -0.14
C ALA A 264 22.45 -4.33 0.36
N ILE A 265 23.45 -3.55 0.79
CA ILE A 265 23.28 -2.12 1.06
C ILE A 265 23.15 -1.43 -0.30
N ARG A 266 22.07 -0.68 -0.48
CA ARG A 266 21.77 0.09 -1.69
C ARG A 266 21.75 1.57 -1.39
N VAL A 267 22.41 2.36 -2.25
CA VAL A 267 22.41 3.82 -2.25
C VAL A 267 21.81 4.32 -3.56
N ASP A 268 20.82 5.20 -3.49
CA ASP A 268 20.18 5.80 -4.65
C ASP A 268 19.93 7.31 -4.43
N GLN A 269 19.53 8.01 -5.48
CA GLN A 269 19.12 9.41 -5.41
C GLN A 269 17.90 9.60 -4.51
N GLU A 270 17.91 10.65 -3.70
CA GLU A 270 16.81 11.10 -2.83
C GLU A 270 17.20 12.48 -2.26
N GLY A 271 16.27 13.19 -1.63
CA GLY A 271 16.55 14.44 -0.91
C GLY A 271 15.60 15.57 -1.26
N LEU A 272 14.54 15.29 -2.01
CA LEU A 272 13.49 16.25 -2.36
C LEU A 272 12.26 16.01 -1.50
N THR A 273 11.63 17.07 -1.02
CA THR A 273 10.40 16.96 -0.21
C THR A 273 9.16 16.90 -1.09
N LEU A 274 9.10 17.70 -2.15
CA LEU A 274 8.17 17.48 -3.26
C LEU A 274 8.57 16.23 -4.06
N PRO A 275 7.59 15.47 -4.56
CA PRO A 275 7.80 14.11 -5.07
C PRO A 275 8.53 14.02 -6.42
N GLU A 276 8.66 15.14 -7.15
CA GLU A 276 9.23 15.13 -8.50
C GLU A 276 10.04 16.41 -8.76
N ARG A 277 11.16 16.28 -9.50
CA ARG A 277 12.13 17.37 -9.71
C ARG A 277 11.58 18.56 -10.50
N SER A 278 10.71 18.32 -11.48
CA SER A 278 10.04 19.34 -12.28
C SER A 278 9.17 20.27 -11.44
N LEU A 279 8.66 19.85 -10.28
CA LEU A 279 7.96 20.77 -9.36
C LEU A 279 8.86 21.89 -8.80
N TYR A 280 10.18 21.70 -8.81
CA TYR A 280 11.15 22.75 -8.42
C TYR A 280 11.66 23.57 -9.62
N LEU A 281 11.63 22.99 -10.81
CA LEU A 281 12.30 23.53 -12.01
C LEU A 281 11.30 24.13 -13.02
N GLY A 282 10.06 23.66 -12.98
CA GLY A 282 8.96 24.00 -13.87
C GLY A 282 8.56 25.46 -13.76
N GLN A 283 8.02 25.97 -14.86
CA GLN A 283 7.52 27.34 -14.99
C GLN A 283 6.04 27.37 -15.37
N ASP A 284 5.40 26.21 -15.48
CA ASP A 284 3.95 26.09 -15.64
C ASP A 284 3.22 26.51 -14.36
N GLU A 285 1.95 26.87 -14.53
CA GLU A 285 1.12 27.43 -13.46
C GLU A 285 1.02 26.50 -12.24
N ASP A 286 0.83 25.19 -12.47
CA ASP A 286 0.69 24.20 -11.41
C ASP A 286 2.00 24.03 -10.61
N SER A 287 3.14 23.87 -11.29
CA SER A 287 4.46 23.81 -10.61
C SER A 287 4.75 25.06 -9.76
N VAL A 288 4.52 26.26 -10.32
CA VAL A 288 4.76 27.53 -9.60
C VAL A 288 3.85 27.63 -8.36
N LYS A 289 2.58 27.25 -8.49
CA LYS A 289 1.62 27.24 -7.39
C LYS A 289 2.04 26.27 -6.29
N ILE A 290 2.41 25.04 -6.64
CA ILE A 290 2.82 23.99 -5.68
C ILE A 290 4.09 24.40 -4.95
N LEU A 291 5.10 24.94 -5.65
CA LEU A 291 6.34 25.39 -5.02
C LEU A 291 6.10 26.56 -4.05
N ALA A 292 5.17 27.47 -4.38
CA ALA A 292 4.76 28.55 -3.49
C ALA A 292 4.02 28.03 -2.24
N ALA A 293 3.11 27.07 -2.40
CA ALA A 293 2.41 26.42 -1.28
C ALA A 293 3.40 25.67 -0.36
N TYR A 294 4.39 25.00 -0.95
CA TYR A 294 5.45 24.32 -0.22
C TYR A 294 6.32 25.28 0.61
N LYS A 295 6.68 26.44 0.03
CA LYS A 295 7.36 27.51 0.76
C LYS A 295 6.54 28.02 1.94
N ALA A 296 5.23 28.23 1.75
CA ALA A 296 4.34 28.69 2.82
C ALA A 296 4.22 27.66 3.95
N LEU A 297 4.10 26.38 3.61
CA LEU A 297 4.12 25.26 4.57
C LEU A 297 5.40 25.30 5.41
N MET A 298 6.56 25.36 4.74
CA MET A 298 7.86 25.36 5.39
C MET A 298 8.02 26.54 6.35
N GLU A 299 7.66 27.75 5.92
CA GLU A 299 7.71 28.95 6.76
C GLU A 299 6.83 28.83 8.00
N ARG A 300 5.63 28.29 7.84
CA ARG A 300 4.68 28.13 8.95
C ARG A 300 5.16 27.10 9.96
N LEU A 301 5.61 25.92 9.51
CA LEU A 301 6.15 24.88 10.40
C LEU A 301 7.41 25.35 11.12
N LEU A 302 8.34 26.00 10.42
CA LEU A 302 9.55 26.58 11.03
C LEU A 302 9.18 27.62 12.10
N SER A 303 8.19 28.47 11.83
CA SER A 303 7.73 29.49 12.78
C SER A 303 7.05 28.87 14.01
N MET A 304 6.18 27.87 13.81
CA MET A 304 5.49 27.16 14.90
C MET A 304 6.45 26.43 15.84
N LEU A 305 7.60 26.00 15.33
CA LEU A 305 8.65 25.34 16.10
C LEU A 305 9.72 26.36 16.59
N GLY A 306 9.47 27.66 16.45
CA GLY A 306 10.27 28.73 17.05
C GLY A 306 11.55 29.11 16.30
N ALA A 307 11.71 28.71 15.04
CA ALA A 307 12.91 29.03 14.25
C ALA A 307 13.02 30.55 13.95
N HIS A 308 14.17 31.14 14.26
CA HIS A 308 14.50 32.52 13.90
C HIS A 308 14.67 32.67 12.38
N ASN A 309 14.16 33.78 11.82
CA ASN A 309 14.20 34.07 10.38
C ASN A 309 13.65 32.93 9.50
N ALA A 310 12.48 32.37 9.85
CA ALA A 310 11.84 31.27 9.13
C ALA A 310 11.78 31.49 7.60
N THR A 311 11.43 32.69 7.14
CA THR A 311 11.39 33.06 5.70
C THR A 311 12.75 32.98 4.99
N GLN A 312 13.84 33.34 5.68
CA GLN A 312 15.18 33.23 5.09
C GLN A 312 15.64 31.77 5.08
N LYS A 313 15.41 31.03 6.18
CA LYS A 313 15.72 29.60 6.27
C LYS A 313 14.96 28.81 5.20
N SER A 314 13.67 29.10 5.01
CA SER A 314 12.85 28.41 4.01
C SER A 314 13.39 28.62 2.59
N LYS A 315 13.71 29.87 2.25
CA LYS A 315 14.31 30.22 0.96
C LYS A 315 15.62 29.48 0.70
N GLU A 316 16.50 29.42 1.70
CA GLU A 316 17.79 28.73 1.58
C GLU A 316 17.65 27.21 1.43
N ILE A 317 16.71 26.60 2.17
CA ILE A 317 16.41 25.17 2.07
C ILE A 317 15.85 24.85 0.67
N ILE A 318 14.87 25.63 0.19
CA ILE A 318 14.29 25.44 -1.14
C ILE A 318 15.35 25.63 -2.23
N GLN A 319 16.26 26.60 -2.08
CA GLN A 319 17.37 26.77 -3.02
C GLN A 319 18.31 25.55 -3.04
N LEU A 320 18.58 24.94 -1.88
CA LEU A 320 19.35 23.70 -1.81
C LEU A 320 18.59 22.54 -2.46
N GLU A 321 17.30 22.35 -2.15
CA GLU A 321 16.47 21.31 -2.78
C GLU A 321 16.34 21.52 -4.30
N THR A 322 16.29 22.77 -4.78
CA THR A 322 16.30 23.08 -6.22
C THR A 322 17.62 22.66 -6.88
N ARG A 323 18.77 22.84 -6.20
CA ARG A 323 20.07 22.34 -6.69
C ARG A 323 20.11 20.82 -6.73
N LEU A 324 19.51 20.14 -5.74
CA LEU A 324 19.35 18.69 -5.75
C LEU A 324 18.43 18.25 -6.90
N ALA A 325 17.29 18.91 -7.08
CA ALA A 325 16.33 18.62 -8.15
C ALA A 325 16.98 18.75 -9.53
N ASN A 326 17.90 19.70 -9.71
CA ASN A 326 18.62 19.86 -10.97
C ASN A 326 19.52 18.66 -11.33
N ILE A 327 20.02 17.92 -10.33
CA ILE A 327 20.92 16.77 -10.53
C ILE A 327 20.20 15.42 -10.43
N THR A 328 19.01 15.37 -9.82
CA THR A 328 18.12 14.19 -9.76
C THR A 328 17.70 13.77 -11.16
N VAL A 329 17.57 12.47 -11.46
CA VAL A 329 17.09 11.98 -12.75
C VAL A 329 15.66 11.46 -12.61
N SER A 330 14.72 11.85 -13.47
CA SER A 330 13.32 11.40 -13.31
C SER A 330 13.19 9.91 -13.67
N GLU A 331 12.22 9.21 -13.10
CA GLU A 331 12.07 7.75 -13.32
C GLU A 331 11.81 7.38 -14.79
N TYR A 332 11.15 8.26 -15.53
CA TYR A 332 10.83 8.06 -16.94
C TYR A 332 11.97 8.47 -17.91
N ASP A 333 13.07 9.02 -17.40
CA ASP A 333 14.26 9.32 -18.19
C ASP A 333 14.97 8.01 -18.56
N ASP A 334 15.59 7.96 -19.75
CA ASP A 334 16.24 6.73 -20.25
C ASP A 334 17.34 6.20 -19.32
N GLN A 335 17.98 7.09 -18.55
CA GLN A 335 19.01 6.75 -17.55
C GLN A 335 18.47 5.91 -16.38
N ARG A 336 17.15 5.88 -16.12
CA ARG A 336 16.53 5.12 -15.02
C ARG A 336 15.67 3.93 -15.45
N LYS A 337 15.71 3.55 -16.74
CA LYS A 337 14.93 2.42 -17.28
C LYS A 337 15.67 1.10 -17.27
N ASP A 338 16.94 1.13 -17.66
CA ASP A 338 17.78 -0.07 -17.66
C ASP A 338 18.45 -0.24 -16.31
N ILE A 339 17.90 -1.16 -15.51
CA ILE A 339 18.39 -1.44 -14.15
C ILE A 339 19.82 -1.98 -14.20
N SER A 340 20.20 -2.66 -15.30
CA SER A 340 21.56 -3.17 -15.48
C SER A 340 22.58 -2.05 -15.62
N THR A 341 22.20 -0.92 -16.21
CA THR A 341 23.06 0.27 -16.33
C THR A 341 23.13 1.08 -15.03
N MET A 342 22.04 1.13 -14.27
CA MET A 342 22.02 1.76 -12.95
C MET A 342 22.83 0.95 -11.92
N TYR A 343 22.82 -0.38 -12.01
CA TYR A 343 23.47 -1.25 -11.02
C TYR A 343 25.00 -1.09 -11.03
N ASN A 344 25.55 -0.34 -10.08
CA ASN A 344 26.98 -0.23 -9.86
C ASN A 344 27.37 -0.85 -8.51
N ARG A 345 28.01 -2.02 -8.55
CA ARG A 345 28.58 -2.65 -7.35
C ARG A 345 30.00 -2.15 -7.16
N ILE A 346 30.23 -1.41 -6.08
CA ILE A 346 31.52 -0.77 -5.77
C ILE A 346 31.88 -0.99 -4.30
N THR A 347 33.15 -0.82 -3.95
CA THR A 347 33.58 -0.88 -2.55
C THR A 347 33.33 0.44 -1.81
N LEU A 348 33.26 0.40 -0.47
CA LEU A 348 33.21 1.63 0.35
C LEU A 348 34.38 2.56 0.07
N ARG A 349 35.58 2.01 -0.17
CA ARG A 349 36.76 2.77 -0.60
C ARG A 349 36.52 3.52 -1.90
N GLN A 350 35.87 2.90 -2.88
CA GLN A 350 35.53 3.55 -4.15
C GLN A 350 34.46 4.62 -3.95
N LEU A 351 33.40 4.33 -3.18
CA LEU A 351 32.37 5.33 -2.87
C LEU A 351 32.96 6.55 -2.14
N GLN A 352 33.88 6.34 -1.20
CA GLN A 352 34.58 7.40 -0.50
C GLN A 352 35.40 8.31 -1.43
N ARG A 353 35.89 7.79 -2.57
CA ARG A 353 36.56 8.59 -3.60
C ARG A 353 35.58 9.36 -4.48
N ILE A 354 34.41 8.76 -4.79
CA ILE A 354 33.35 9.38 -5.61
C ILE A 354 32.71 10.55 -4.85
N ALA A 355 32.41 10.36 -3.57
CA ALA A 355 31.75 11.35 -2.72
C ALA A 355 32.55 11.58 -1.41
N PRO A 356 33.65 12.36 -1.47
CA PRO A 356 34.57 12.53 -0.35
C PRO A 356 34.07 13.45 0.77
N SER A 357 32.97 14.20 0.57
CA SER A 357 32.43 15.12 1.59
C SER A 357 31.75 14.41 2.77
N LEU A 358 31.60 13.09 2.70
CA LEU A 358 30.96 12.24 3.70
C LEU A 358 31.96 11.17 4.19
N HIS A 359 31.80 10.67 5.42
CA HIS A 359 32.58 9.54 5.90
C HIS A 359 31.72 8.28 5.87
N TRP A 360 31.62 7.67 4.69
CA TRP A 360 30.68 6.57 4.41
C TRP A 360 30.80 5.40 5.38
N LYS A 361 32.04 4.94 5.63
CA LYS A 361 32.30 3.87 6.59
C LYS A 361 31.79 4.25 7.98
N ARG A 362 32.07 5.47 8.46
CA ARG A 362 31.61 5.95 9.77
C ARG A 362 30.08 5.97 9.87
N LEU A 363 29.40 6.41 8.81
CA LEU A 363 27.93 6.40 8.76
C LEU A 363 27.39 4.97 8.84
N LEU A 364 27.92 4.06 8.01
CA LEU A 364 27.48 2.67 7.97
C LEU A 364 27.78 1.94 9.27
N ASP A 365 28.99 2.05 9.82
CA ASP A 365 29.34 1.45 11.11
C ASP A 365 28.35 1.88 12.21
N ARG A 366 27.92 3.15 12.17
CA ARG A 366 27.00 3.71 13.15
C ARG A 366 25.56 3.24 12.96
N ILE A 367 25.06 3.15 11.72
CA ILE A 367 23.71 2.67 11.42
C ILE A 367 23.58 1.17 11.70
N PHE A 368 24.56 0.38 11.26
CA PHE A 368 24.50 -1.08 11.32
C PHE A 368 25.02 -1.65 12.65
N HIS A 369 25.67 -0.82 13.47
CA HIS A 369 26.37 -1.26 14.67
C HIS A 369 27.41 -2.35 14.38
N ASP A 370 28.07 -2.23 13.23
CA ASP A 370 29.10 -3.15 12.74
C ASP A 370 30.38 -2.38 12.38
N ASN A 371 31.48 -3.08 12.12
CA ASN A 371 32.74 -2.50 11.67
C ASN A 371 33.04 -2.96 10.25
N PHE A 372 32.48 -2.25 9.27
CA PHE A 372 32.64 -2.61 7.87
C PHE A 372 34.08 -2.45 7.40
N SER A 373 34.54 -3.37 6.55
CA SER A 373 35.80 -3.19 5.82
C SER A 373 35.66 -2.06 4.80
N GLU A 374 36.74 -1.35 4.49
CA GLU A 374 36.75 -0.42 3.36
C GLU A 374 36.54 -1.12 2.00
N ASP A 375 36.75 -2.43 1.96
CA ASP A 375 36.54 -3.26 0.79
C ASP A 375 35.13 -3.92 0.77
N GLU A 376 34.26 -3.57 1.72
CA GLU A 376 32.84 -3.97 1.70
C GLU A 376 32.17 -3.50 0.40
N GLU A 377 31.48 -4.41 -0.29
CA GLU A 377 30.76 -4.12 -1.52
C GLU A 377 29.36 -3.57 -1.22
N ILE A 378 29.00 -2.48 -1.90
CA ILE A 378 27.69 -1.86 -1.85
C ILE A 378 27.16 -1.61 -3.26
N VAL A 379 25.84 -1.50 -3.40
CA VAL A 379 25.19 -1.19 -4.67
C VAL A 379 24.85 0.30 -4.71
N VAL A 380 25.31 1.02 -5.73
CA VAL A 380 24.98 2.43 -5.96
C VAL A 380 24.24 2.54 -7.29
N LEU A 381 23.02 3.07 -7.25
CA LEU A 381 22.20 3.20 -8.46
C LEU A 381 22.36 4.54 -9.19
N ALA A 382 22.84 5.56 -8.48
CA ALA A 382 22.94 6.92 -9.00
C ALA A 382 24.33 7.52 -8.73
N THR A 383 25.40 6.89 -9.23
CA THR A 383 26.80 7.29 -8.97
C THR A 383 27.09 8.76 -9.29
N ASP A 384 26.64 9.23 -10.45
CA ASP A 384 26.80 10.63 -10.88
C ASP A 384 26.07 11.61 -9.96
N TYR A 385 24.87 11.23 -9.49
CA TYR A 385 24.10 12.02 -8.53
C TYR A 385 24.85 12.12 -7.20
N ILE A 386 25.35 10.99 -6.68
CA ILE A 386 26.07 10.94 -5.41
C ILE A 386 27.37 11.76 -5.45
N GLN A 387 28.08 11.77 -6.59
CA GLN A 387 29.23 12.65 -6.80
C GLN A 387 28.82 14.13 -6.71
N LYS A 388 27.79 14.54 -7.47
CA LYS A 388 27.31 15.93 -7.49
C LYS A 388 26.74 16.38 -6.14
N VAL A 389 26.11 15.47 -5.39
CA VAL A 389 25.70 15.69 -4.00
C VAL A 389 26.91 16.05 -3.12
N SER A 390 28.02 15.32 -3.26
CA SER A 390 29.25 15.61 -2.52
C SER A 390 29.76 17.03 -2.78
N ASP A 391 29.70 17.49 -4.03
CA ASP A 391 30.08 18.85 -4.42
C ASP A 391 29.10 19.91 -3.89
N ILE A 392 27.80 19.62 -3.92
CA ILE A 392 26.77 20.48 -3.34
C ILE A 392 27.01 20.64 -1.83
N ILE A 393 27.25 19.55 -1.10
CA ILE A 393 27.54 19.60 0.34
C ILE A 393 28.79 20.44 0.61
N LYS A 394 29.86 20.24 -0.17
CA LYS A 394 31.14 20.95 -0.01
C LYS A 394 31.01 22.47 -0.23
N THR A 395 30.17 22.87 -1.16
CA THR A 395 30.00 24.28 -1.58
C THR A 395 28.88 25.01 -0.83
N THR A 396 28.08 24.30 -0.04
CA THR A 396 26.97 24.87 0.72
C THR A 396 27.40 25.18 2.15
N SER A 397 26.96 26.31 2.69
CA SER A 397 27.28 26.64 4.10
C SER A 397 26.75 25.56 5.05
N LYS A 398 27.55 25.23 6.08
CA LYS A 398 27.19 24.22 7.09
C LYS A 398 25.82 24.49 7.73
N ARG A 399 25.49 25.78 7.94
CA ARG A 399 24.20 26.22 8.48
C ARG A 399 23.03 25.80 7.60
N VAL A 400 23.14 25.98 6.28
CA VAL A 400 22.08 25.63 5.32
C VAL A 400 21.93 24.11 5.23
N VAL A 401 23.04 23.38 5.16
CA VAL A 401 23.06 21.91 5.17
C VAL A 401 22.35 21.36 6.41
N HIS A 402 22.67 21.88 7.60
CA HIS A 402 22.02 21.47 8.85
C HIS A 402 20.54 21.82 8.89
N ASN A 403 20.14 23.04 8.51
CA ASN A 403 18.73 23.42 8.48
C ASN A 403 17.93 22.54 7.52
N TYR A 404 18.51 22.15 6.37
CA TYR A 404 17.89 21.20 5.45
C TYR A 404 17.73 19.81 6.07
N MET A 405 18.75 19.29 6.73
CA MET A 405 18.66 17.97 7.40
C MET A 405 17.61 17.96 8.51
N LEU A 406 17.51 19.04 9.30
CA LEU A 406 16.45 19.20 10.29
C LEU A 406 15.07 19.35 9.64
N TRP A 407 14.98 20.13 8.55
CA TRP A 407 13.74 20.30 7.81
C TRP A 407 13.18 18.96 7.33
N ARG A 408 14.03 18.06 6.83
CA ARG A 408 13.60 16.72 6.39
C ARG A 408 12.97 15.92 7.54
N ILE A 409 13.50 16.02 8.76
CA ILE A 409 12.89 15.41 9.96
C ILE A 409 11.56 16.09 10.30
N VAL A 410 11.50 17.42 10.24
CA VAL A 410 10.28 18.19 10.50
C VAL A 410 9.17 17.82 9.52
N ALA A 411 9.46 17.80 8.22
CA ALA A 411 8.54 17.40 7.17
C ALA A 411 8.01 15.97 7.42
N ALA A 412 8.89 15.06 7.84
CA ALA A 412 8.54 13.67 8.07
C ALA A 412 7.67 13.45 9.33
N LEU A 413 7.93 14.16 10.43
CA LEU A 413 7.31 13.86 11.72
C LEU A 413 6.16 14.81 12.10
N SER A 414 5.95 15.91 11.38
CA SER A 414 4.94 16.92 11.73
C SER A 414 3.49 16.41 11.66
N GLU A 415 3.20 15.40 10.83
CA GLU A 415 1.85 14.80 10.76
C GLU A 415 1.44 14.09 12.07
N HIS A 416 2.40 13.78 12.95
CA HIS A 416 2.15 13.09 14.21
C HIS A 416 2.00 14.02 15.42
N LEU A 417 2.01 15.34 15.22
CA LEU A 417 1.90 16.36 16.27
C LEU A 417 0.45 16.82 16.48
N SER A 418 0.29 17.93 17.21
CA SER A 418 -1.01 18.55 17.54
C SER A 418 -1.80 18.99 16.31
N THR A 419 -3.08 19.27 16.54
CA THR A 419 -4.05 19.72 15.53
C THR A 419 -3.52 20.91 14.72
N ALA A 420 -2.80 21.85 15.33
CA ALA A 420 -2.22 22.99 14.61
C ALA A 420 -1.23 22.57 13.50
N PHE A 421 -0.41 21.55 13.76
CA PHE A 421 0.55 21.01 12.78
C PHE A 421 -0.17 20.24 11.68
N ARG A 422 -1.10 19.35 12.06
CA ARG A 422 -1.91 18.57 11.11
C ARG A 422 -2.73 19.47 10.18
N SER A 423 -3.34 20.52 10.72
CA SER A 423 -4.07 21.52 9.93
C SER A 423 -3.18 22.29 8.98
N THR A 424 -1.96 22.63 9.41
CA THR A 424 -0.99 23.30 8.53
C THR A 424 -0.57 22.40 7.36
N ILE A 425 -0.38 21.10 7.59
CA ILE A 425 -0.09 20.13 6.52
C ILE A 425 -1.31 19.95 5.61
N HIS A 426 -2.51 19.85 6.17
CA HIS A 426 -3.73 19.72 5.38
C HIS A 426 -4.00 20.95 4.51
N GLU A 427 -3.74 22.17 5.00
CA GLU A 427 -3.82 23.38 4.19
C GLU A 427 -2.91 23.30 2.95
N PHE A 428 -1.72 22.71 3.09
CA PHE A 428 -0.84 22.41 1.95
C PHE A 428 -1.41 21.31 1.06
N SER A 429 -1.86 20.18 1.62
CA SER A 429 -2.49 19.08 0.87
C SER A 429 -3.64 19.59 0.00
N ARG A 430 -4.54 20.41 0.56
CA ARG A 430 -5.65 21.04 -0.15
C ARG A 430 -5.20 21.82 -1.38
N GLU A 431 -4.08 22.55 -1.31
CA GLU A 431 -3.58 23.32 -2.44
C GLU A 431 -3.02 22.43 -3.57
N ILE A 432 -2.47 21.26 -3.23
CA ILE A 432 -1.78 20.37 -4.16
C ILE A 432 -2.70 19.26 -4.74
N ASP A 433 -3.64 18.74 -3.95
CA ASP A 433 -4.47 17.59 -4.32
C ASP A 433 -5.97 17.91 -4.33
N GLY A 434 -6.37 19.08 -3.83
CA GLY A 434 -7.74 19.58 -3.83
C GLY A 434 -8.63 19.01 -2.72
N THR A 435 -8.10 18.31 -1.72
CA THR A 435 -8.87 17.80 -0.57
C THR A 435 -9.42 18.94 0.29
N GLU A 436 -10.75 19.05 0.39
CA GLU A 436 -11.43 20.18 1.04
C GLU A 436 -11.53 20.01 2.56
N GLN A 437 -11.61 18.78 3.03
CA GLN A 437 -11.70 18.43 4.45
C GLN A 437 -10.59 17.46 4.87
N GLN A 438 -10.27 17.47 6.17
CA GLN A 438 -9.41 16.46 6.77
C GLN A 438 -10.14 15.13 6.88
N LEU A 439 -9.38 14.04 6.73
CA LEU A 439 -9.87 12.71 7.04
C LEU A 439 -10.30 12.62 8.51
N GLU A 440 -11.40 11.91 8.77
CA GLU A 440 -11.88 11.64 10.12
C GLU A 440 -10.76 11.04 10.99
N LEU A 441 -10.64 11.49 12.25
CA LEU A 441 -9.50 11.18 13.11
C LEU A 441 -9.29 9.67 13.29
N GLY A 442 -10.36 8.90 13.50
CA GLY A 442 -10.31 7.45 13.56
C GLY A 442 -9.77 6.82 12.27
N ARG A 443 -10.19 7.29 11.09
CA ARG A 443 -9.65 6.80 9.80
C ARG A 443 -8.19 7.18 9.59
N LEU A 444 -7.79 8.40 9.99
CA LEU A 444 -6.39 8.82 9.99
C LEU A 444 -5.55 7.92 10.90
N CYS A 445 -6.03 7.65 12.10
CA CYS A 445 -5.35 6.77 13.06
C CYS A 445 -5.34 5.30 12.62
N LEU A 446 -6.37 4.83 11.90
CA LEU A 446 -6.37 3.52 11.28
C LEU A 446 -5.28 3.44 10.19
N THR A 447 -5.12 4.47 9.37
CA THR A 447 -4.06 4.53 8.35
C THR A 447 -2.67 4.40 8.99
N GLN A 448 -2.45 5.11 10.11
CA GLN A 448 -1.19 5.01 10.86
C GLN A 448 -1.02 3.64 11.53
N ALA A 449 -2.08 3.06 12.09
CA ALA A 449 -2.04 1.70 12.63
C ALA A 449 -1.73 0.68 11.52
N ASN A 450 -2.26 0.86 10.31
CA ASN A 450 -1.99 0.01 9.17
C ASN A 450 -0.52 0.09 8.71
N LYS A 451 0.06 1.30 8.71
CA LYS A 451 1.47 1.54 8.40
C LYS A 451 2.42 0.83 9.37
N HIS A 452 2.11 0.85 10.66
CA HIS A 452 3.00 0.34 11.71
C HIS A 452 2.66 -1.07 12.21
N PHE A 453 1.46 -1.58 11.93
CA PHE A 453 0.93 -2.85 12.42
C PHE A 453 0.11 -3.61 11.37
N GLY A 454 0.41 -3.43 10.09
CA GLY A 454 -0.38 -3.97 8.98
C GLY A 454 -0.69 -5.46 9.11
N MET A 455 0.30 -6.30 9.44
CA MET A 455 0.08 -7.75 9.59
C MET A 455 -0.71 -8.11 10.85
N ALA A 456 -0.58 -7.35 11.94
CA ALA A 456 -1.38 -7.58 13.14
C ALA A 456 -2.86 -7.23 12.89
N LEU A 457 -3.13 -6.12 12.20
CA LEU A 457 -4.48 -5.79 11.72
C LEU A 457 -5.02 -6.86 10.76
N GLY A 458 -4.17 -7.35 9.86
CA GLY A 458 -4.54 -8.40 8.92
C GLY A 458 -4.94 -9.69 9.58
N ALA A 459 -4.26 -10.10 10.65
CA ALA A 459 -4.65 -11.26 11.42
C ALA A 459 -6.05 -11.09 12.05
N LEU A 460 -6.34 -9.93 12.63
CA LEU A 460 -7.67 -9.61 13.18
C LEU A 460 -8.74 -9.63 12.08
N PHE A 461 -8.45 -9.03 10.92
CA PHE A 461 -9.37 -8.96 9.80
C PHE A 461 -9.66 -10.34 9.19
N VAL A 462 -8.62 -11.14 8.94
CA VAL A 462 -8.73 -12.48 8.37
C VAL A 462 -9.53 -13.39 9.30
N GLN A 463 -9.26 -13.34 10.61
CA GLN A 463 -9.95 -14.17 11.59
C GLN A 463 -11.48 -13.92 11.62
N GLN A 464 -11.91 -12.68 11.39
CA GLN A 464 -13.32 -12.29 11.55
C GLN A 464 -14.10 -12.14 10.24
N HIS A 465 -13.42 -11.83 9.13
CA HIS A 465 -14.07 -11.40 7.89
C HIS A 465 -13.66 -12.18 6.64
N PHE A 466 -12.75 -13.16 6.74
CA PHE A 466 -12.28 -13.91 5.57
C PHE A 466 -12.58 -15.41 5.65
N SER A 467 -12.97 -15.99 4.50
CA SER A 467 -13.30 -17.41 4.37
C SER A 467 -12.20 -18.17 3.64
N SER A 468 -11.79 -19.30 4.18
CA SER A 468 -10.85 -20.23 3.53
C SER A 468 -11.36 -20.73 2.17
N GLN A 469 -12.67 -20.82 1.98
CA GLN A 469 -13.28 -21.19 0.70
C GLN A 469 -13.01 -20.13 -0.38
N SER A 470 -12.95 -18.85 -0.02
CA SER A 470 -12.61 -17.77 -0.96
C SER A 470 -11.15 -17.88 -1.41
N LYS A 471 -10.23 -18.21 -0.49
CA LYS A 471 -8.81 -18.44 -0.83
C LYS A 471 -8.66 -19.53 -1.87
N ALA A 472 -9.33 -20.67 -1.68
CA ALA A 472 -9.28 -21.80 -2.63
C ALA A 472 -9.79 -21.43 -4.03
N LYS A 473 -10.89 -20.68 -4.13
CA LYS A 473 -11.42 -20.23 -5.42
C LYS A 473 -10.50 -19.26 -6.15
N VAL A 474 -9.85 -18.35 -5.43
CA VAL A 474 -8.88 -17.43 -6.04
C VAL A 474 -7.65 -18.19 -6.52
N GLN A 475 -7.18 -19.20 -5.76
CA GLN A 475 -6.07 -20.06 -6.20
C GLN A 475 -6.40 -20.81 -7.49
N GLU A 476 -7.62 -21.32 -7.65
CA GLU A 476 -8.09 -21.91 -8.91
C GLU A 476 -8.03 -20.91 -10.08
N LEU A 477 -8.54 -19.68 -9.87
CA LEU A 477 -8.46 -18.63 -10.87
C LEU A 477 -7.01 -18.29 -11.24
N VAL A 478 -6.09 -18.25 -10.27
CA VAL A 478 -4.68 -17.98 -10.57
C VAL A 478 -4.09 -19.06 -11.46
N GLU A 479 -4.38 -20.33 -11.20
CA GLU A 479 -3.88 -21.42 -12.02
C GLU A 479 -4.47 -21.39 -13.44
N ASP A 480 -5.74 -21.02 -13.62
CA ASP A 480 -6.35 -20.82 -14.94
C ASP A 480 -5.71 -19.67 -15.74
N VAL A 481 -5.41 -18.55 -15.08
CA VAL A 481 -4.75 -17.39 -15.73
C VAL A 481 -3.29 -17.71 -16.04
N LYS A 482 -2.56 -18.38 -15.14
CA LYS A 482 -1.19 -18.88 -15.40
C LYS A 482 -1.16 -19.83 -16.58
N HIS A 483 -2.10 -20.77 -16.64
CA HIS A 483 -2.21 -21.69 -17.77
C HIS A 483 -2.46 -20.94 -19.09
N SER A 484 -3.30 -19.89 -19.05
CA SER A 484 -3.56 -19.06 -20.23
C SER A 484 -2.30 -18.33 -20.71
N LEU A 485 -1.46 -17.83 -19.79
CA LEU A 485 -0.18 -17.23 -20.13
C LEU A 485 0.80 -18.26 -20.71
N ASP A 486 0.89 -19.45 -20.14
CA ASP A 486 1.76 -20.52 -20.65
C ASP A 486 1.44 -20.88 -22.11
N LEU A 487 0.15 -20.99 -22.44
CA LEU A 487 -0.31 -21.23 -23.82
C LEU A 487 -0.01 -20.05 -24.74
N ARG A 488 -0.28 -18.82 -24.29
CA ARG A 488 -0.02 -17.61 -25.09
C ARG A 488 1.46 -17.48 -25.43
N LEU A 489 2.37 -17.72 -24.47
CA LEU A 489 3.81 -17.67 -24.69
C LEU A 489 4.27 -18.56 -25.86
N LEU A 490 3.62 -19.70 -26.08
CA LEU A 490 3.92 -20.59 -27.22
C LEU A 490 3.48 -20.00 -28.57
N GLU A 491 2.38 -19.27 -28.58
CA GLU A 491 1.75 -18.69 -29.78
C GLU A 491 2.37 -17.35 -30.23
N LEU A 492 3.18 -16.69 -29.38
CA LEU A 492 3.81 -15.43 -29.72
C LEU A 492 4.81 -15.60 -30.87
N ASP A 493 4.49 -15.01 -32.02
CA ASP A 493 5.27 -15.06 -33.27
C ASP A 493 6.56 -14.23 -33.25
N TRP A 494 6.64 -13.29 -32.32
CA TRP A 494 7.73 -12.34 -32.20
C TRP A 494 8.86 -12.83 -31.27
N MET A 495 8.67 -13.94 -30.57
CA MET A 495 9.70 -14.56 -29.72
C MET A 495 10.26 -15.81 -30.40
N ASP A 496 11.57 -16.01 -30.31
CA ASP A 496 12.18 -17.31 -30.65
C ASP A 496 11.93 -18.37 -29.57
N GLU A 497 12.12 -19.63 -29.94
CA GLU A 497 11.87 -20.78 -29.07
C GLU A 497 12.70 -20.76 -27.78
N ALA A 498 13.96 -20.29 -27.85
CA ALA A 498 14.82 -20.19 -26.66
C ALA A 498 14.26 -19.18 -25.63
N THR A 499 13.78 -18.04 -26.11
CA THR A 499 13.16 -17.01 -25.26
C THR A 499 11.80 -17.47 -24.74
N LYS A 500 11.01 -18.19 -25.55
CA LYS A 500 9.76 -18.82 -25.08
C LYS A 500 9.99 -19.82 -23.96
N ASP A 501 10.97 -20.71 -24.12
CA ASP A 501 11.34 -21.68 -23.09
C ASP A 501 11.80 -21.00 -21.79
N ALA A 502 12.60 -19.93 -21.90
CA ALA A 502 13.03 -19.13 -20.76
C ALA A 502 11.85 -18.44 -20.05
N ALA A 503 10.92 -17.85 -20.82
CA ALA A 503 9.72 -17.21 -20.28
C ALA A 503 8.82 -18.22 -19.56
N ARG A 504 8.58 -19.40 -20.14
CA ARG A 504 7.81 -20.47 -19.50
C ARG A 504 8.50 -21.01 -18.25
N ALA A 505 9.83 -21.14 -18.27
CA ALA A 505 10.59 -21.50 -17.09
C ALA A 505 10.44 -20.45 -15.98
N LYS A 506 10.40 -19.16 -16.31
CA LYS A 506 10.12 -18.07 -15.36
C LYS A 506 8.72 -18.17 -14.77
N LEU A 507 7.69 -18.38 -15.59
CA LEU A 507 6.31 -18.58 -15.13
C LEU A 507 6.20 -19.74 -14.13
N LYS A 508 6.83 -20.88 -14.44
CA LYS A 508 6.81 -22.07 -13.58
C LYS A 508 7.46 -21.84 -12.21
N HIS A 509 8.46 -20.96 -12.13
CA HIS A 509 9.14 -20.62 -10.87
C HIS A 509 8.48 -19.48 -10.12
N MET A 510 7.47 -18.82 -10.70
CA MET A 510 6.82 -17.68 -10.07
C MET A 510 6.04 -18.12 -8.84
N MET A 511 6.34 -17.48 -7.70
CA MET A 511 5.64 -17.72 -6.45
C MET A 511 4.35 -16.89 -6.40
N VAL A 512 3.24 -17.54 -6.01
CA VAL A 512 1.92 -16.91 -5.91
C VAL A 512 1.47 -16.89 -4.45
N MET A 513 1.20 -15.69 -3.93
CA MET A 513 0.74 -15.47 -2.56
C MET A 513 -0.72 -14.99 -2.58
N THR A 514 -1.65 -15.79 -2.04
CA THR A 514 -3.10 -15.50 -2.13
C THR A 514 -3.74 -15.25 -0.77
N GLY A 515 -4.33 -14.06 -0.60
CA GLY A 515 -5.18 -13.70 0.54
C GLY A 515 -4.41 -13.35 1.81
N TYR A 516 -3.77 -14.34 2.45
CA TYR A 516 -2.99 -14.12 3.66
C TYR A 516 -1.92 -15.21 3.90
N PRO A 517 -0.79 -14.89 4.56
CA PRO A 517 0.19 -15.88 4.97
C PRO A 517 -0.31 -16.73 6.14
N ASP A 518 0.00 -18.03 6.10
CA ASP A 518 -0.49 -18.98 7.10
C ASP A 518 0.00 -18.69 8.53
N PHE A 519 1.13 -17.98 8.70
CA PHE A 519 1.61 -17.59 10.03
C PHE A 519 0.66 -16.62 10.75
N LEU A 520 -0.22 -15.89 10.04
CA LEU A 520 -1.22 -15.02 10.66
C LEU A 520 -2.28 -15.76 11.48
N LEU A 521 -2.38 -17.08 11.31
CA LEU A 521 -3.25 -17.92 12.12
C LEU A 521 -2.61 -18.34 13.45
N LYS A 522 -1.35 -17.95 13.70
CA LYS A 522 -0.55 -18.29 14.88
C LYS A 522 -0.17 -17.02 15.63
N PRO A 523 -0.95 -16.61 16.66
CA PRO A 523 -0.75 -15.33 17.35
C PRO A 523 0.67 -15.09 17.89
N GLU A 524 1.35 -16.16 18.32
CA GLU A 524 2.71 -16.10 18.87
C GLU A 524 3.76 -15.73 17.82
N LEU A 525 3.53 -16.05 16.54
CA LEU A 525 4.42 -15.65 15.45
C LEU A 525 4.24 -14.16 15.12
N ILE A 526 3.01 -13.66 15.18
CA ILE A 526 2.74 -12.24 14.96
C ILE A 526 3.37 -11.40 16.09
N ASP A 527 3.27 -11.85 17.33
CA ASP A 527 3.85 -11.15 18.49
C ASP A 527 5.37 -10.90 18.33
N GLN A 528 6.10 -11.80 17.65
CA GLN A 528 7.54 -11.69 17.39
C GLN A 528 7.87 -10.58 16.38
N GLU A 529 6.95 -10.25 15.49
CA GLU A 529 7.11 -9.23 14.44
C GLU A 529 6.93 -7.82 14.99
N TYR A 530 6.44 -7.66 16.22
CA TYR A 530 6.17 -6.35 16.84
C TYR A 530 6.87 -6.22 18.19
N GLY A 531 8.19 -6.46 18.22
CA GLY A 531 9.03 -6.47 19.42
C GLY A 531 9.35 -5.11 20.05
N PHE A 532 8.55 -4.06 19.81
CA PHE A 532 8.72 -2.72 20.39
C PHE A 532 7.62 -2.36 21.39
N GLU A 533 7.91 -1.39 22.25
CA GLU A 533 6.98 -0.93 23.29
C GLU A 533 5.97 0.07 22.72
N VAL A 534 4.70 -0.10 23.13
CA VAL A 534 3.59 0.80 22.83
C VAL A 534 2.94 1.22 24.13
N ASN A 535 2.60 2.50 24.23
CA ASN A 535 1.86 3.03 25.36
C ASN A 535 0.68 3.90 24.87
N GLU A 536 -0.51 3.62 25.40
CA GLU A 536 -1.76 4.31 25.04
C GLU A 536 -1.72 5.84 25.25
N LYS A 537 -0.77 6.38 26.03
CA LYS A 537 -0.67 7.81 26.34
C LYS A 537 0.43 8.55 25.56
N THR A 538 1.24 7.87 24.75
CA THR A 538 2.42 8.49 24.12
C THR A 538 2.51 8.22 22.62
N TYR A 539 1.58 8.78 21.83
CA TYR A 539 1.49 8.54 20.39
C TYR A 539 2.79 8.85 19.62
N PHE A 540 3.35 10.06 19.77
CA PHE A 540 4.58 10.45 19.05
C PHE A 540 5.76 9.52 19.39
N LYS A 541 5.88 9.10 20.66
CA LYS A 541 6.89 8.13 21.09
C LYS A 541 6.65 6.74 20.50
N ASN A 542 5.38 6.32 20.34
CA ASN A 542 5.05 5.05 19.69
C ASN A 542 5.51 5.05 18.22
N ILE A 543 5.35 6.17 17.51
CA ILE A 543 5.88 6.36 16.15
C ILE A 543 7.40 6.18 16.14
N LEU A 544 8.13 6.90 17.00
CA LEU A 544 9.59 6.79 17.09
C LEU A 544 10.07 5.37 17.46
N ASN A 545 9.36 4.69 18.38
CA ASN A 545 9.66 3.32 18.76
C ASN A 545 9.50 2.35 17.58
N SER A 546 8.44 2.52 16.78
CA SER A 546 8.23 1.71 15.58
C SER A 546 9.30 1.98 14.51
N ILE A 547 9.62 3.25 14.24
CA ILE A 547 10.69 3.61 13.30
C ILE A 547 12.02 2.95 13.71
N LYS A 548 12.41 3.09 14.98
CA LYS A 548 13.64 2.49 15.51
C LYS A 548 13.65 0.96 15.36
N PHE A 549 12.51 0.32 15.59
CA PHE A 549 12.37 -1.12 15.44
C PHE A 549 12.49 -1.56 13.97
N ASN A 550 11.90 -0.80 13.04
CA ASN A 550 11.98 -1.07 11.60
C ASN A 550 13.41 -0.95 11.07
N ILE A 551 14.15 0.09 11.50
CA ILE A 551 15.57 0.25 11.18
C ILE A 551 16.35 -0.98 11.68
N LYS A 552 16.13 -1.41 12.92
CA LYS A 552 16.80 -2.59 13.50
C LYS A 552 16.52 -3.85 12.69
N LEU A 553 15.27 -4.05 12.24
CA LEU A 553 14.92 -5.20 11.39
C LEU A 553 15.60 -5.12 10.02
N SER A 554 15.59 -3.95 9.38
CA SER A 554 16.22 -3.73 8.07
C SER A 554 17.73 -3.96 8.12
N VAL A 555 18.41 -3.40 9.12
CA VAL A 555 19.85 -3.61 9.37
C VAL A 555 20.17 -5.09 9.56
N LYS A 556 19.34 -5.85 10.29
CA LYS A 556 19.58 -7.27 10.52
C LYS A 556 19.57 -8.10 9.23
N LYS A 557 18.80 -7.68 8.20
CA LYS A 557 18.68 -8.40 6.93
C LYS A 557 20.02 -8.55 6.20
N ILE A 558 20.97 -7.63 6.39
CA ILE A 558 22.24 -7.65 5.63
C ILE A 558 23.06 -8.94 5.85
N HIS A 559 22.91 -9.58 7.00
CA HIS A 559 23.59 -10.84 7.35
C HIS A 559 22.67 -12.06 7.27
N GLU A 560 21.44 -11.90 6.79
CA GLU A 560 20.47 -12.97 6.64
C GLU A 560 20.23 -13.31 5.17
N GLU A 561 19.92 -14.57 4.90
CA GLU A 561 19.42 -14.98 3.58
C GLU A 561 18.07 -14.31 3.29
N VAL A 562 17.80 -14.09 2.01
CA VAL A 562 16.54 -13.49 1.56
C VAL A 562 15.37 -14.44 1.80
N ASP A 563 14.42 -14.02 2.63
CA ASP A 563 13.13 -14.71 2.77
C ASP A 563 12.23 -14.38 1.57
N LYS A 564 12.22 -15.29 0.58
CA LYS A 564 11.36 -15.19 -0.61
C LYS A 564 9.89 -15.44 -0.32
N THR A 565 9.49 -15.75 0.91
CA THR A 565 8.09 -15.95 1.30
C THR A 565 7.51 -14.77 2.11
N ALA A 566 8.34 -13.76 2.40
CA ALA A 566 7.89 -12.53 3.04
C ALA A 566 6.93 -11.75 2.14
N TRP A 567 5.86 -11.23 2.73
CA TRP A 567 4.81 -10.48 2.02
C TRP A 567 5.12 -9.00 2.01
N LEU A 568 4.83 -8.34 0.88
CA LEU A 568 4.87 -6.88 0.80
C LEU A 568 3.64 -6.25 1.45
N LEU A 569 2.43 -6.74 1.13
CA LEU A 569 1.18 -6.11 1.59
C LEU A 569 0.49 -6.91 2.69
N PRO A 570 -0.16 -6.23 3.65
CA PRO A 570 -1.00 -6.91 4.63
C PRO A 570 -2.33 -7.37 4.00
N PRO A 571 -2.98 -8.44 4.53
CA PRO A 571 -4.18 -9.05 3.93
C PRO A 571 -5.35 -8.11 3.64
N GLN A 572 -5.60 -7.15 4.53
CA GLN A 572 -6.69 -6.19 4.44
C GLN A 572 -6.44 -5.06 3.43
N ALA A 573 -5.23 -4.97 2.87
CA ALA A 573 -5.00 -4.05 1.77
C ALA A 573 -5.97 -4.37 0.62
N LEU A 574 -6.31 -3.34 -0.16
CA LEU A 574 -6.98 -3.50 -1.44
C LEU A 574 -5.96 -3.15 -2.51
N ASN A 575 -5.01 -4.07 -2.71
CA ASN A 575 -4.05 -3.99 -3.80
C ASN A 575 -3.43 -5.36 -4.15
N ALA A 576 -2.66 -5.39 -5.23
CA ALA A 576 -1.82 -6.52 -5.62
C ALA A 576 -0.40 -6.01 -5.96
N TYR A 577 0.55 -6.92 -6.12
CA TYR A 577 1.93 -6.58 -6.46
C TYR A 577 2.68 -7.74 -7.11
N TYR A 578 3.72 -7.38 -7.87
CA TYR A 578 4.79 -8.26 -8.33
C TYR A 578 6.16 -7.73 -7.87
N LEU A 579 7.00 -8.61 -7.33
CA LEU A 579 8.38 -8.33 -6.94
C LEU A 579 9.36 -9.06 -7.89
N PRO A 580 10.03 -8.34 -8.81
CA PRO A 580 10.94 -8.95 -9.79
C PRO A 580 12.08 -9.73 -9.15
N ASN A 581 12.69 -9.18 -8.10
CA ASN A 581 13.83 -9.77 -7.39
C ASN A 581 13.49 -11.05 -6.59
N LYS A 582 12.20 -11.33 -6.36
CA LYS A 582 11.71 -12.57 -5.74
C LYS A 582 11.00 -13.49 -6.73
N ASN A 583 10.72 -13.00 -7.96
CA ASN A 583 9.76 -13.60 -8.89
C ASN A 583 8.48 -14.04 -8.17
N GLN A 584 7.92 -13.12 -7.37
CA GLN A 584 6.80 -13.37 -6.48
C GLN A 584 5.69 -12.37 -6.78
N MET A 585 4.47 -12.85 -6.95
CA MET A 585 3.27 -12.01 -6.94
C MET A 585 2.44 -12.26 -5.68
N GLY A 586 1.74 -11.23 -5.22
CA GLY A 586 0.83 -11.34 -4.09
C GLY A 586 -0.43 -10.51 -4.28
N GLU A 587 -1.56 -11.08 -3.87
CA GLU A 587 -2.84 -10.39 -3.89
C GLU A 587 -3.48 -10.37 -2.50
N SER A 588 -3.94 -9.18 -2.13
CA SER A 588 -4.73 -8.96 -0.91
C SER A 588 -6.25 -9.04 -1.22
N LEU A 589 -7.08 -8.89 -0.20
CA LEU A 589 -8.46 -9.39 -0.22
C LEU A 589 -9.41 -8.64 -1.18
N ASN A 590 -10.26 -9.42 -1.88
CA ASN A 590 -11.45 -9.03 -2.67
C ASN A 590 -11.23 -8.20 -3.96
N TYR A 591 -11.48 -8.81 -5.12
CA TYR A 591 -11.78 -8.08 -6.37
C TYR A 591 -12.89 -8.73 -7.22
N GLY A 592 -13.82 -7.89 -7.70
CA GLY A 592 -14.96 -8.29 -8.55
C GLY A 592 -14.61 -8.55 -10.02
N GLY A 593 -13.39 -8.21 -10.44
CA GLY A 593 -12.77 -8.54 -11.72
C GLY A 593 -11.36 -9.11 -11.53
N ILE A 594 -11.17 -9.94 -10.50
CA ILE A 594 -9.86 -10.42 -10.02
C ILE A 594 -9.01 -11.10 -11.09
N GLY A 595 -9.61 -11.76 -12.09
CA GLY A 595 -8.86 -12.42 -13.16
C GLY A 595 -7.95 -11.46 -13.95
N ALA A 596 -8.39 -10.23 -14.19
CA ALA A 596 -7.59 -9.23 -14.89
C ALA A 596 -6.45 -8.68 -14.01
N ILE A 597 -6.65 -8.62 -12.70
CA ILE A 597 -5.62 -8.20 -11.73
C ILE A 597 -4.56 -9.29 -11.58
N ILE A 598 -4.98 -10.56 -11.45
CA ILE A 598 -4.07 -11.71 -11.49
C ILE A 598 -3.22 -11.68 -12.75
N GLY A 599 -3.88 -11.50 -13.90
CA GLY A 599 -3.19 -11.41 -15.18
C GLY A 599 -2.24 -10.21 -15.27
N HIS A 600 -2.60 -9.07 -14.67
CA HIS A 600 -1.77 -7.87 -14.60
C HIS A 600 -0.48 -8.15 -13.82
N GLU A 601 -0.57 -8.71 -12.61
CA GLU A 601 0.61 -9.07 -11.81
C GLU A 601 1.48 -10.16 -12.44
N LEU A 602 0.87 -11.15 -13.11
CA LEU A 602 1.62 -12.14 -13.89
C LEU A 602 2.41 -11.47 -15.03
N THR A 603 1.81 -10.45 -15.66
CA THR A 603 2.39 -9.73 -16.78
C THR A 603 3.53 -8.81 -16.35
N HIS A 604 3.52 -8.27 -15.13
CA HIS A 604 4.68 -7.55 -14.55
C HIS A 604 5.95 -8.41 -14.52
N GLY A 605 5.83 -9.74 -14.49
CA GLY A 605 6.96 -10.64 -14.69
C GLY A 605 7.66 -10.50 -16.05
N TYR A 606 7.06 -9.79 -17.00
CA TYR A 606 7.52 -9.69 -18.38
C TYR A 606 7.41 -8.27 -18.96
N ASP A 607 7.11 -7.26 -18.14
CA ASP A 607 7.11 -5.88 -18.59
C ASP A 607 8.54 -5.34 -18.80
N ASP A 608 8.68 -4.03 -19.03
CA ASP A 608 9.98 -3.39 -19.27
C ASP A 608 10.94 -3.43 -18.06
N TRP A 609 10.43 -3.68 -16.85
CA TRP A 609 11.20 -3.82 -15.62
C TRP A 609 11.40 -5.29 -15.23
N GLY A 610 10.30 -6.00 -14.95
CA GLY A 610 10.34 -7.40 -14.55
C GLY A 610 10.91 -8.31 -15.63
N GLY A 611 10.77 -7.95 -16.91
CA GLY A 611 11.42 -8.62 -18.03
C GLY A 611 12.95 -8.67 -17.92
N GLN A 612 13.59 -7.79 -17.15
CA GLN A 612 15.05 -7.79 -16.96
C GLN A 612 15.55 -8.86 -15.95
N TYR A 613 14.64 -9.50 -15.21
CA TYR A 613 14.96 -10.47 -14.17
C TYR A 613 14.69 -11.91 -14.61
N ASP A 614 15.57 -12.84 -14.28
CA ASP A 614 15.42 -14.26 -14.59
C ASP A 614 14.39 -14.96 -13.68
N ARG A 615 14.21 -16.28 -13.89
CA ARG A 615 13.28 -17.13 -13.13
C ARG A 615 13.53 -17.17 -11.62
N HIS A 616 14.73 -16.81 -11.17
CA HIS A 616 15.10 -16.78 -9.76
C HIS A 616 15.01 -15.37 -9.17
N GLY A 617 14.76 -14.35 -9.99
CA GLY A 617 14.74 -12.95 -9.60
C GLY A 617 16.12 -12.30 -9.65
N ASN A 618 17.05 -12.79 -10.47
CA ASN A 618 18.33 -12.11 -10.71
C ASN A 618 18.25 -11.28 -11.99
N LEU A 619 18.69 -10.03 -11.92
CA LEU A 619 18.93 -9.13 -13.04
C LEU A 619 19.96 -9.76 -13.98
N LYS A 620 19.48 -10.29 -15.09
CA LYS A 620 20.26 -11.10 -16.02
C LYS A 620 19.60 -11.09 -17.39
N GLN A 621 20.38 -10.91 -18.44
CA GLN A 621 19.86 -11.06 -19.80
C GLN A 621 19.52 -12.54 -20.08
N TRP A 622 18.24 -12.84 -20.19
CA TRP A 622 17.71 -14.17 -20.55
C TRP A 622 16.96 -14.17 -21.88
N TRP A 623 16.82 -13.00 -22.51
CA TRP A 623 16.32 -12.84 -23.86
C TRP A 623 17.44 -13.04 -24.87
N THR A 624 17.11 -13.53 -26.06
CA THR A 624 17.97 -13.27 -27.21
C THR A 624 17.88 -11.81 -27.63
N GLU A 625 18.90 -11.32 -28.33
CA GLU A 625 18.91 -9.96 -28.85
C GLU A 625 17.74 -9.68 -29.82
N ASP A 626 17.38 -10.65 -30.67
CA ASP A 626 16.28 -10.48 -31.63
C ASP A 626 14.91 -10.38 -30.94
N SER A 627 14.64 -11.27 -29.97
CA SER A 627 13.40 -11.24 -29.19
C SER A 627 13.30 -9.95 -28.35
N TYR A 628 14.39 -9.51 -27.73
CA TYR A 628 14.41 -8.27 -26.95
C TYR A 628 14.16 -7.03 -27.83
N ARG A 629 14.78 -6.95 -29.01
CA ARG A 629 14.54 -5.85 -29.97
C ARG A 629 13.07 -5.80 -30.43
N LYS A 630 12.44 -6.97 -30.65
CA LYS A 630 11.03 -7.06 -31.00
C LYS A 630 10.11 -6.66 -29.83
N PHE A 631 10.46 -7.04 -28.60
CA PHE A 631 9.79 -6.55 -27.39
C PHE A 631 9.82 -5.03 -27.32
N GLN A 632 11.00 -4.41 -27.45
CA GLN A 632 11.15 -2.95 -27.44
C GLN A 632 10.30 -2.26 -28.51
N LYS A 633 10.25 -2.81 -29.73
CA LYS A 633 9.41 -2.26 -30.81
C LYS A 633 7.91 -2.32 -30.47
N LYS A 634 7.46 -3.39 -29.82
CA LYS A 634 6.06 -3.54 -29.38
C LYS A 634 5.74 -2.62 -28.19
N ALA A 635 6.65 -2.49 -27.24
CA ALA A 635 6.54 -1.57 -26.11
C ALA A 635 6.46 -0.10 -26.59
N GLU A 636 7.27 0.29 -27.57
CA GLU A 636 7.23 1.63 -28.16
C GLU A 636 5.89 1.94 -28.87
N CYS A 637 5.16 0.93 -29.36
CA CYS A 637 3.79 1.11 -29.84
C CYS A 637 2.87 1.59 -28.70
N ILE A 638 2.97 0.94 -27.53
CA ILE A 638 2.18 1.28 -26.33
C ILE A 638 2.55 2.67 -25.83
N VAL A 639 3.84 3.01 -25.77
CA VAL A 639 4.29 4.38 -25.43
C VAL A 639 3.58 5.41 -26.30
N LYS A 640 3.63 5.24 -27.63
CA LYS A 640 3.00 6.17 -28.59
C LYS A 640 1.49 6.24 -28.46
N LEU A 641 0.84 5.10 -28.17
CA LEU A 641 -0.59 5.06 -27.92
C LEU A 641 -0.96 5.96 -26.73
N TYR A 642 -0.26 5.81 -25.61
CA TYR A 642 -0.57 6.55 -24.40
C TYR A 642 -0.09 8.01 -24.44
N ASP A 643 1.00 8.32 -25.13
CA ASP A 643 1.45 9.71 -25.37
C ASP A 643 0.42 10.56 -26.14
N ASN A 644 -0.50 9.91 -26.85
CA ASN A 644 -1.57 10.57 -27.61
C ASN A 644 -2.82 10.86 -26.75
N PHE A 645 -2.86 10.39 -25.52
CA PHE A 645 -3.97 10.64 -24.60
C PHE A 645 -3.77 11.95 -23.81
N THR A 646 -4.88 12.64 -23.54
CA THR A 646 -4.87 13.90 -22.79
C THR A 646 -5.93 13.94 -21.70
N VAL A 647 -5.59 14.40 -20.50
CA VAL A 647 -6.54 14.73 -19.43
C VAL A 647 -6.37 16.19 -19.06
N TYR A 648 -7.44 16.99 -19.02
CA TYR A 648 -7.39 18.43 -18.70
C TYR A 648 -6.29 19.20 -19.45
N ASN A 649 -6.15 18.94 -20.76
CA ASN A 649 -5.12 19.52 -21.66
C ASN A 649 -3.67 19.11 -21.35
N GLN A 650 -3.44 18.17 -20.46
CA GLN A 650 -2.13 17.61 -20.15
C GLN A 650 -2.00 16.21 -20.78
N ARG A 651 -0.83 15.90 -21.33
CA ARG A 651 -0.58 14.61 -21.98
C ARG A 651 -0.24 13.55 -20.95
N VAL A 652 -0.72 12.33 -21.17
CA VAL A 652 -0.24 11.16 -20.43
C VAL A 652 1.19 10.86 -20.90
N ASN A 653 2.08 10.55 -19.95
CA ASN A 653 3.43 10.12 -20.26
C ASN A 653 3.44 8.59 -20.49
N GLY A 654 3.41 8.17 -21.76
CA GLY A 654 3.39 6.77 -22.16
C GLY A 654 4.67 6.02 -21.77
N ARG A 655 5.80 6.72 -21.56
CA ARG A 655 7.05 6.13 -21.06
C ARG A 655 7.01 5.88 -19.56
N LEU A 656 6.49 6.83 -18.77
CA LEU A 656 6.30 6.66 -17.33
C LEU A 656 5.32 5.52 -17.03
N THR A 657 4.28 5.39 -17.86
CA THR A 657 3.18 4.44 -17.62
C THR A 657 3.36 3.08 -18.29
N LEU A 658 4.50 2.84 -18.95
CA LEU A 658 4.70 1.72 -19.86
C LEU A 658 4.46 0.34 -19.20
N GLY A 659 5.10 0.08 -18.06
CA GLY A 659 4.99 -1.23 -17.38
C GLY A 659 3.56 -1.56 -16.99
N GLU A 660 2.86 -0.59 -16.38
CA GLU A 660 1.45 -0.70 -15.99
C GLU A 660 0.52 -0.87 -17.20
N ASN A 661 0.79 -0.17 -18.31
CA ASN A 661 0.01 -0.30 -19.53
C ASN A 661 0.20 -1.69 -20.17
N ILE A 662 1.45 -2.20 -20.20
CA ILE A 662 1.73 -3.57 -20.65
C ILE A 662 0.97 -4.57 -19.78
N ALA A 663 0.99 -4.37 -18.46
CA ALA A 663 0.35 -5.24 -17.48
C ALA A 663 -1.19 -5.21 -17.58
N ASP A 664 -1.83 -4.04 -17.76
CA ASP A 664 -3.27 -3.93 -17.98
C ASP A 664 -3.72 -4.66 -19.25
N MET A 665 -3.00 -4.44 -20.35
CA MET A 665 -3.30 -5.05 -21.64
C MET A 665 -3.13 -6.57 -21.59
N GLY A 666 -2.02 -7.06 -21.00
CA GLY A 666 -1.79 -8.48 -20.80
C GLY A 666 -2.83 -9.09 -19.86
N GLY A 667 -3.08 -8.46 -18.73
CA GLY A 667 -4.01 -8.94 -17.71
C GLY A 667 -5.43 -9.12 -18.21
N LEU A 668 -5.95 -8.16 -18.98
CA LEU A 668 -7.27 -8.29 -19.61
C LEU A 668 -7.34 -9.49 -20.55
N LYS A 669 -6.33 -9.69 -21.40
CA LYS A 669 -6.30 -10.81 -22.35
C LYS A 669 -6.21 -12.15 -21.65
N LEU A 670 -5.31 -12.28 -20.68
CA LEU A 670 -5.13 -13.50 -19.91
C LEU A 670 -6.41 -13.86 -19.17
N SER A 671 -7.08 -12.87 -18.55
CA SER A 671 -8.37 -13.09 -17.91
C SER A 671 -9.45 -13.54 -18.90
N TYR A 672 -9.48 -12.97 -20.11
CA TYR A 672 -10.45 -13.36 -21.13
C TYR A 672 -10.21 -14.81 -21.59
N TYR A 673 -8.97 -15.18 -21.93
CA TYR A 673 -8.67 -16.54 -22.38
C TYR A 673 -8.83 -17.59 -21.28
N ALA A 674 -8.54 -17.25 -20.02
CA ALA A 674 -8.83 -18.09 -18.86
C ALA A 674 -10.34 -18.34 -18.75
N TYR A 675 -11.16 -17.30 -18.90
CA TYR A 675 -12.62 -17.44 -18.93
C TYR A 675 -13.08 -18.34 -20.09
N GLN A 676 -12.54 -18.16 -21.30
CA GLN A 676 -12.87 -19.00 -22.45
C GLN A 676 -12.49 -20.48 -22.21
N LYS A 677 -11.35 -20.76 -21.56
CA LYS A 677 -10.99 -22.11 -21.14
C LYS A 677 -12.02 -22.66 -20.16
N TRP A 678 -12.34 -21.90 -19.12
CA TRP A 678 -13.31 -22.32 -18.11
C TRP A 678 -14.67 -22.67 -18.75
N VAL A 679 -15.15 -21.85 -19.69
CA VAL A 679 -16.40 -22.11 -20.44
C VAL A 679 -16.32 -23.37 -21.30
N ARG A 680 -15.17 -23.68 -21.92
CA ARG A 680 -14.99 -24.92 -22.68
C ARG A 680 -15.06 -26.17 -21.79
N GLU A 681 -14.58 -26.06 -20.56
CA GLU A 681 -14.53 -27.18 -19.61
C GLU A 681 -15.85 -27.38 -18.85
N HIS A 682 -16.55 -26.29 -18.52
CA HIS A 682 -17.73 -26.33 -17.64
C HIS A 682 -19.05 -26.02 -18.37
N GLY A 683 -18.97 -25.57 -19.62
CA GLY A 683 -20.10 -25.03 -20.36
C GLY A 683 -20.40 -23.56 -20.01
N PRO A 684 -21.24 -22.88 -20.80
CA PRO A 684 -21.59 -21.49 -20.57
C PRO A 684 -22.45 -21.34 -19.31
N GLU A 685 -22.17 -20.28 -18.55
CA GLU A 685 -22.98 -19.92 -17.38
C GLU A 685 -24.37 -19.43 -17.78
N ARG A 686 -25.33 -19.57 -16.86
CA ARG A 686 -26.67 -19.00 -17.04
C ARG A 686 -26.61 -17.48 -17.02
N PRO A 687 -27.37 -16.76 -17.86
CA PRO A 687 -27.40 -15.29 -17.86
C PRO A 687 -27.75 -14.71 -16.48
N LEU A 688 -27.16 -13.55 -16.15
CA LEU A 688 -27.50 -12.84 -14.92
C LEU A 688 -28.95 -12.30 -14.99
N PRO A 689 -29.79 -12.52 -13.95
CA PRO A 689 -31.17 -12.08 -13.97
C PRO A 689 -31.29 -10.56 -14.12
N GLY A 690 -32.02 -10.11 -15.15
CA GLY A 690 -32.28 -8.68 -15.38
C GLY A 690 -31.18 -7.92 -16.11
N LEU A 691 -30.12 -8.59 -16.59
CA LEU A 691 -29.10 -7.98 -17.45
C LEU A 691 -29.22 -8.52 -18.87
N LYS A 692 -29.06 -7.62 -19.84
CA LYS A 692 -29.11 -7.92 -21.27
C LYS A 692 -27.75 -8.32 -21.87
N TYR A 693 -26.71 -8.45 -21.05
CA TYR A 693 -25.33 -8.67 -21.50
C TYR A 693 -24.94 -10.14 -21.38
N THR A 694 -24.19 -10.62 -22.36
CA THR A 694 -23.57 -11.96 -22.29
C THR A 694 -22.45 -11.97 -21.25
N HIS A 695 -22.04 -13.15 -20.79
CA HIS A 695 -20.93 -13.24 -19.83
C HIS A 695 -19.60 -12.75 -20.41
N GLU A 696 -19.35 -12.93 -21.70
CA GLU A 696 -18.19 -12.31 -22.37
C GLU A 696 -18.24 -10.77 -22.29
N GLN A 697 -19.42 -10.17 -22.52
CA GLN A 697 -19.59 -8.73 -22.36
C GLN A 697 -19.42 -8.29 -20.89
N LEU A 698 -19.94 -9.10 -19.95
CA LEU A 698 -19.82 -8.84 -18.52
C LEU A 698 -18.36 -8.90 -18.04
N LEU A 699 -17.51 -9.72 -18.65
CA LEU A 699 -16.07 -9.73 -18.35
C LEU A 699 -15.43 -8.38 -18.63
N PHE A 700 -15.66 -7.81 -19.83
CA PHE A 700 -15.14 -6.49 -20.19
C PHE A 700 -15.77 -5.38 -19.34
N ILE A 701 -17.08 -5.46 -19.06
CA ILE A 701 -17.75 -4.50 -18.18
C ILE A 701 -17.15 -4.56 -16.76
N ALA A 702 -16.90 -5.75 -16.22
CA ALA A 702 -16.28 -5.93 -14.91
C ALA A 702 -14.85 -5.38 -14.88
N PHE A 703 -14.05 -5.64 -15.94
CA PHE A 703 -12.73 -5.03 -16.10
C PHE A 703 -12.80 -3.50 -16.06
N ALA A 704 -13.69 -2.88 -16.85
CA ALA A 704 -13.86 -1.43 -16.83
C ALA A 704 -14.35 -0.92 -15.47
N GLN A 705 -15.21 -1.68 -14.79
CA GLN A 705 -15.75 -1.30 -13.49
C GLN A 705 -14.77 -1.35 -12.33
N ASN A 706 -13.66 -2.09 -12.44
CA ASN A 706 -12.55 -1.98 -11.49
C ASN A 706 -11.98 -0.55 -11.44
N TRP A 707 -12.07 0.18 -12.55
CA TRP A 707 -11.46 1.49 -12.75
C TRP A 707 -12.46 2.65 -12.69
N CYS A 708 -13.75 2.40 -12.39
CA CYS A 708 -14.73 3.49 -12.27
C CYS A 708 -14.36 4.41 -11.11
N MET A 709 -13.87 5.60 -11.44
CA MET A 709 -13.33 6.56 -10.48
C MET A 709 -13.52 8.00 -10.97
N LYS A 710 -13.79 8.90 -10.03
CA LYS A 710 -13.62 10.34 -10.20
C LYS A 710 -12.38 10.80 -9.48
N ARG A 711 -11.71 11.82 -10.01
CA ARG A 711 -10.53 12.44 -9.40
C ARG A 711 -10.61 13.96 -9.52
N ARG A 712 -10.10 14.66 -8.52
CA ARG A 712 -10.00 16.13 -8.52
C ARG A 712 -8.98 16.57 -9.57
N SER A 713 -9.20 17.70 -10.22
CA SER A 713 -8.30 18.20 -11.27
C SER A 713 -6.88 18.43 -10.77
N GLN A 714 -6.72 18.94 -9.54
CA GLN A 714 -5.43 19.22 -8.92
C GLN A 714 -4.61 17.93 -8.73
N SER A 715 -5.24 16.86 -8.26
CA SER A 715 -4.56 15.57 -8.06
C SER A 715 -4.24 14.83 -9.37
N ILE A 716 -4.85 15.20 -10.50
CA ILE A 716 -4.50 14.64 -11.82
C ILE A 716 -3.14 15.15 -12.29
N TYR A 717 -2.82 16.43 -12.07
CA TYR A 717 -1.51 16.96 -12.44
C TYR A 717 -0.37 16.16 -11.79
N LEU A 718 -0.46 15.95 -10.48
CA LEU A 718 0.52 15.17 -9.74
C LEU A 718 0.51 13.69 -10.15
N GLN A 719 -0.65 13.11 -10.46
CA GLN A 719 -0.74 11.75 -11.00
C GLN A 719 0.06 11.64 -12.32
N LEU A 720 -0.13 12.58 -13.24
CA LEU A 720 0.56 12.56 -14.55
C LEU A 720 2.08 12.73 -14.44
N LEU A 721 2.58 13.35 -13.37
CA LEU A 721 4.00 13.52 -13.11
C LEU A 721 4.65 12.32 -12.41
N THR A 722 3.91 11.61 -11.55
CA THR A 722 4.52 10.70 -10.55
C THR A 722 3.93 9.29 -10.54
N ASP A 723 2.71 9.09 -11.01
CA ASP A 723 2.06 7.79 -10.98
C ASP A 723 2.47 6.98 -12.20
N LYS A 724 2.88 5.73 -11.99
CA LYS A 724 3.20 4.78 -13.07
C LYS A 724 1.93 4.27 -13.73
N HIS A 725 0.77 4.43 -13.11
CA HIS A 725 -0.49 4.04 -13.72
C HIS A 725 -1.03 5.18 -14.58
N ALA A 726 -1.45 4.84 -15.80
CA ALA A 726 -2.25 5.78 -16.58
C ALA A 726 -3.53 6.17 -15.83
N PRO A 727 -4.10 7.36 -16.09
CA PRO A 727 -5.41 7.74 -15.57
C PRO A 727 -6.45 6.65 -15.86
N GLU A 728 -7.42 6.47 -14.96
CA GLU A 728 -8.26 5.28 -14.89
C GLU A 728 -9.10 5.06 -16.17
N HIS A 729 -9.51 6.16 -16.80
CA HIS A 729 -10.16 6.14 -18.12
C HIS A 729 -9.26 5.48 -19.17
N TYR A 730 -7.98 5.85 -19.21
CA TYR A 730 -7.01 5.36 -20.18
C TYR A 730 -6.50 3.94 -19.91
N ARG A 731 -6.53 3.48 -18.65
CA ARG A 731 -6.35 2.05 -18.33
C ARG A 731 -7.41 1.19 -19.04
N VAL A 732 -8.67 1.66 -19.05
CA VAL A 732 -9.77 0.96 -19.72
C VAL A 732 -9.67 1.07 -21.23
N ILE A 733 -9.68 2.29 -21.78
CA ILE A 733 -9.79 2.46 -23.24
C ILE A 733 -8.50 2.04 -23.96
N GLY A 734 -7.33 2.27 -23.35
CA GLY A 734 -6.04 1.82 -23.88
C GLY A 734 -5.94 0.29 -23.92
N SER A 735 -6.62 -0.42 -23.03
CA SER A 735 -6.64 -1.88 -23.04
C SER A 735 -7.67 -2.45 -24.01
N VAL A 736 -8.95 -2.05 -23.90
CA VAL A 736 -10.03 -2.67 -24.69
C VAL A 736 -9.94 -2.33 -26.18
N SER A 737 -9.48 -1.12 -26.54
CA SER A 737 -9.35 -0.71 -27.94
C SER A 737 -8.31 -1.55 -28.68
N GLN A 738 -7.32 -2.07 -27.98
CA GLN A 738 -6.20 -2.81 -28.54
C GLN A 738 -6.45 -4.33 -28.53
N PHE A 739 -7.65 -4.78 -28.15
CA PHE A 739 -8.00 -6.18 -28.06
C PHE A 739 -9.09 -6.54 -29.07
N ASP A 740 -8.79 -7.47 -29.98
CA ASP A 740 -9.71 -7.84 -31.06
C ASP A 740 -10.99 -8.52 -30.53
N GLU A 741 -10.86 -9.30 -29.47
CA GLU A 741 -11.97 -10.02 -28.84
C GLU A 741 -12.98 -9.08 -28.21
N PHE A 742 -12.54 -7.95 -27.65
CA PHE A 742 -13.45 -6.89 -27.22
C PHE A 742 -14.29 -6.38 -28.40
N SER A 743 -13.63 -6.04 -29.51
CA SER A 743 -14.28 -5.52 -30.70
C SER A 743 -15.25 -6.54 -31.31
N ARG A 744 -14.91 -7.83 -31.27
CA ARG A 744 -15.79 -8.93 -31.69
C ARG A 744 -17.02 -9.03 -30.79
N VAL A 745 -16.83 -9.04 -29.47
CA VAL A 745 -17.89 -9.25 -28.46
C VAL A 745 -18.89 -8.08 -28.44
N PHE A 746 -18.44 -6.85 -28.68
CA PHE A 746 -19.29 -5.67 -28.76
C PHE A 746 -19.68 -5.27 -30.19
N HIS A 747 -19.27 -6.04 -31.20
CA HIS A 747 -19.53 -5.78 -32.62
C HIS A 747 -19.10 -4.37 -33.07
N CYS A 748 -17.90 -3.95 -32.63
CA CYS A 748 -17.39 -2.63 -32.92
C CYS A 748 -16.91 -2.49 -34.38
N PRO A 749 -17.42 -1.52 -35.15
CA PRO A 749 -16.96 -1.28 -36.52
C PRO A 749 -15.47 -0.99 -36.57
N LYS A 750 -14.78 -1.51 -37.58
CA LYS A 750 -13.36 -1.21 -37.82
C LYS A 750 -13.18 0.31 -38.01
N GLY A 751 -12.20 0.89 -37.30
CA GLY A 751 -11.95 2.33 -37.28
C GLY A 751 -12.79 3.12 -36.27
N SER A 752 -13.70 2.48 -35.53
CA SER A 752 -14.31 3.13 -34.35
C SER A 752 -13.26 3.37 -33.26
N PRO A 753 -13.48 4.32 -32.33
CA PRO A 753 -12.51 4.61 -31.29
C PRO A 753 -12.07 3.38 -30.47
N MET A 754 -12.98 2.46 -30.18
CA MET A 754 -12.66 1.21 -29.47
C MET A 754 -12.30 0.04 -30.40
N ASN A 755 -12.15 0.27 -31.71
CA ASN A 755 -11.62 -0.71 -32.66
C ASN A 755 -10.73 -0.04 -33.73
N PRO A 756 -9.60 0.58 -33.32
CA PRO A 756 -8.63 1.15 -34.24
C PRO A 756 -8.06 0.10 -35.19
N THR A 757 -7.59 0.56 -36.36
CA THR A 757 -7.01 -0.32 -37.39
C THR A 757 -5.69 -0.91 -36.97
N ASP A 758 -4.85 -0.11 -36.32
CA ASP A 758 -3.54 -0.49 -35.82
C ASP A 758 -3.66 -0.72 -34.32
N LYS A 759 -3.30 -1.93 -33.88
CA LYS A 759 -3.38 -2.35 -32.48
C LYS A 759 -1.99 -2.68 -31.95
N CYS A 760 -1.68 -2.18 -30.76
CA CYS A 760 -0.49 -2.48 -30.00
C CYS A 760 -0.71 -3.73 -29.16
N SER A 761 0.28 -4.63 -29.12
CA SER A 761 0.19 -5.87 -28.36
C SER A 761 1.57 -6.46 -28.09
N VAL A 762 1.85 -6.76 -26.82
CA VAL A 762 3.06 -7.48 -26.37
C VAL A 762 2.71 -8.94 -26.04
N TRP A 763 2.03 -9.15 -24.91
CA TRP A 763 1.68 -10.46 -24.34
C TRP A 763 0.32 -11.00 -24.80
#